data_AF-A0A9P7ZRG8-F1
#
_entry.id   AF-A0A9P7ZRG8-F1
#
_cell.length_a   1.000
_cell.length_b   1.000
_cell.length_c   1.000
_cell.angle_alpha   90.00
_cell.angle_beta   90.00
_cell.angle_gamma   90.00
#
_symmetry.space_group_name_H-M   'P 1'
#
loop_
_entity.id
_entity.type
_entity.pdbx_description
1 polymer ?
#
loop_
_entity_poly.entity_id
_entity_poly.type
_entity_poly.pdbx_seq_one_letter_code
_entity_poly.pdbx_strand_id
1 'polypeptide(L)'
;MSELSKNFETLQLHAGQEADPTTNSRAVPIYATSSYTFNDSAHGARLFGLKEFGNIYSRIMNPTVDVFEKRIAALEGGIAALAASSGQGAQFIAFATLAHAGDNIVSTTNLYGGTYNQLKVFLPRLGIKTKFVDVDNLENIRNAIDDKTKAVYVESIGNPRYNVPDLEAIAKVAHEKGVPLVVDNTFGAGGYFIRPIEHGADIVVHSATKWIGGHGTTIGGVVVDSGKFPWGDHPKRFPQFVEPSEGYHGLKFWETFGAQSFIIRARVEILRDLGATLNPFAAQQLILGIETLSLRAERHAENALKLAQWLEKSEYVSWVSYPGLASHPYHENAKRYLKRGFGGVLSFGVKGGAAAGTQVVDSFNLISNLANVGDAKTLAIHPWNTTHEQLSEEERISSGVTEDLIRISVGIEHIDDIIADFAQSTNQAAIMRFELLALTGLLSTALAHSLTLYLPAKPNPFTLPASTHATLSSLHAHHSSPVSSLNTFLFHNLTADSYLLDVHCPTDVFQPLRIDVKDDGTIEAWETYRGNEWDNKGEKREVKAGSAGTGVELKALGGKMYFAERPSFSVMTILKNPMILMGLVSMVMFVGMPKLMENMDPEMKAELEQHQRNGPLAAMQGGAQPNPLGNFDMAAYLSGADKKKDDGVRR
;
A
#
# COMPACT_ATOMS: atom_id res chain seq x y z
N MET A 1 14.48 18.37 26.30
CA MET A 1 13.68 17.22 26.80
C MET A 1 14.44 15.88 26.82
N SER A 2 15.26 15.52 25.81
CA SER A 2 16.13 14.32 25.88
C SER A 2 17.16 14.39 27.02
N GLU A 3 17.54 15.61 27.43
CA GLU A 3 18.35 15.85 28.63
C GLU A 3 17.60 15.59 29.95
N LEU A 4 16.26 15.56 29.93
CA LEU A 4 15.43 15.39 31.14
C LEU A 4 15.04 13.93 31.39
N SER A 5 14.98 13.09 30.35
CA SER A 5 14.66 11.66 30.50
C SER A 5 15.18 10.85 29.31
N LYS A 6 15.66 9.64 29.59
CA LYS A 6 16.05 8.63 28.58
C LYS A 6 14.98 7.54 28.41
N ASN A 7 13.86 7.64 29.12
CA ASN A 7 12.81 6.62 29.10
C ASN A 7 11.91 6.79 27.86
N PHE A 8 11.66 5.68 27.17
CA PHE A 8 10.94 5.65 25.89
C PHE A 8 9.56 6.30 25.98
N GLU A 9 8.80 5.98 27.03
CA GLU A 9 7.41 6.40 27.25
C GLU A 9 7.32 7.92 27.46
N THR A 10 8.37 8.53 28.02
CA THR A 10 8.46 10.00 28.12
C THR A 10 8.91 10.61 26.79
N LEU A 11 9.91 10.02 26.13
CA LEU A 11 10.43 10.52 24.86
C LEU A 11 9.36 10.52 23.76
N GLN A 12 8.51 9.49 23.68
CA GLN A 12 7.47 9.39 22.66
C GLN A 12 6.42 10.51 22.76
N LEU A 13 6.30 11.17 23.92
CA LEU A 13 5.37 12.28 24.13
C LEU A 13 6.04 13.65 23.97
N HIS A 14 7.33 13.76 24.29
CA HIS A 14 7.98 15.06 24.50
C HIS A 14 9.18 15.34 23.60
N ALA A 15 9.83 14.32 23.03
CA ALA A 15 11.00 14.54 22.20
C ALA A 15 10.64 15.32 20.93
N GLY A 16 11.53 16.24 20.54
CA GLY A 16 11.37 17.08 19.35
C GLY A 16 10.38 18.24 19.48
N GLN A 17 9.66 18.37 20.61
CA GLN A 17 8.59 19.35 20.74
C GLN A 17 8.72 20.21 22.01
N GLU A 18 8.56 21.52 21.83
CA GLU A 18 8.27 22.48 22.89
C GLU A 18 6.88 23.11 22.65
N ALA A 19 6.31 23.78 23.65
CA ALA A 19 5.06 24.51 23.43
C ALA A 19 5.32 25.62 22.39
N ASP A 20 4.38 25.82 21.46
CA ASP A 20 4.56 26.84 20.42
C ASP A 20 4.78 28.22 21.06
N PRO A 21 5.90 28.90 20.81
CA PRO A 21 6.25 30.13 21.54
C PRO A 21 5.33 31.31 21.20
N THR A 22 4.56 31.25 20.11
CA THR A 22 3.68 32.33 19.68
C THR A 22 2.30 32.24 20.33
N THR A 23 1.75 31.02 20.41
CA THR A 23 0.36 30.76 20.85
C THR A 23 0.27 29.96 22.14
N ASN A 24 1.39 29.44 22.65
CA ASN A 24 1.48 28.46 23.73
C ASN A 24 0.71 27.16 23.45
N SER A 25 0.48 26.81 22.17
CA SER A 25 -0.14 25.53 21.83
C SER A 25 0.71 24.38 22.36
N ARG A 26 0.10 23.51 23.17
CA ARG A 26 0.74 22.30 23.67
C ARG A 26 0.77 21.18 22.63
N ALA A 27 -0.24 21.11 21.76
CA ALA A 27 -0.23 20.18 20.64
C ALA A 27 0.66 20.73 19.52
N VAL A 28 1.26 19.83 18.73
CA VAL A 28 2.07 20.21 17.56
C VAL A 28 1.16 20.88 16.52
N PRO A 29 1.43 22.13 16.11
CA PRO A 29 0.68 22.76 15.04
C PRO A 29 0.93 22.06 13.69
N ILE A 30 -0.08 22.08 12.82
CA ILE A 30 0.06 21.61 11.44
C ILE A 30 0.47 22.80 10.56
N TYR A 31 1.74 22.86 10.18
CA TYR A 31 2.25 23.88 9.24
C TYR A 31 1.94 23.45 7.81
N ALA A 32 0.68 23.58 7.39
CA ALA A 32 0.20 23.31 6.03
C ALA A 32 0.62 24.40 5.03
N THR A 33 1.92 24.64 4.92
CA THR A 33 2.53 25.63 4.03
C THR A 33 3.54 24.99 3.10
N SER A 34 3.74 25.61 1.93
CA SER A 34 4.83 25.27 1.01
C SER A 34 6.13 26.00 1.34
N SER A 35 6.05 27.28 1.71
CA SER A 35 7.18 28.21 1.78
C SER A 35 7.20 28.98 3.10
N TYR A 36 8.37 29.53 3.43
CA TYR A 36 8.60 30.36 4.62
C TYR A 36 9.23 31.69 4.22
N THR A 37 8.85 32.78 4.89
CA THR A 37 9.44 34.10 4.69
C THR A 37 10.85 34.17 5.28
N PHE A 38 11.73 34.95 4.66
CA PHE A 38 13.03 35.29 5.23
C PHE A 38 12.96 36.63 5.96
N ASN A 39 13.76 36.79 7.03
CA ASN A 39 13.91 38.07 7.71
C ASN A 39 14.45 39.17 6.77
N ASP A 40 15.43 38.81 5.94
CA ASP A 40 16.02 39.64 4.89
C ASP A 40 16.72 38.74 3.84
N SER A 41 17.23 39.34 2.77
CA SER A 41 17.94 38.61 1.71
C SER A 41 19.23 37.92 2.19
N ALA A 42 19.91 38.46 3.20
CA ALA A 42 21.12 37.87 3.74
C ALA A 42 20.81 36.62 4.57
N HIS A 43 19.71 36.60 5.32
CA HIS A 43 19.18 35.41 5.99
C HIS A 43 18.86 34.31 4.97
N GLY A 44 18.13 34.64 3.89
CA GLY A 44 17.89 33.68 2.81
C GLY A 44 19.18 33.10 2.23
N ALA A 45 20.17 33.94 1.94
CA ALA A 45 21.47 33.48 1.43
C ALA A 45 22.23 32.56 2.40
N ARG A 46 22.16 32.81 3.71
CA ARG A 46 22.78 31.92 4.73
C ARG A 46 22.08 30.58 4.80
N LEU A 47 20.75 30.53 4.72
CA LEU A 47 19.99 29.28 4.69
C LEU A 47 20.34 28.42 3.47
N PHE A 48 20.32 29.01 2.26
CA PHE A 48 20.69 28.29 1.03
C PHE A 48 22.16 27.86 1.00
N GLY A 49 23.04 28.64 1.62
CA GLY A 49 24.46 28.30 1.76
C GLY A 49 24.76 27.31 2.89
N LEU A 50 23.74 26.77 3.58
CA LEU A 50 23.87 25.90 4.75
C LEU A 50 24.76 26.49 5.88
N LYS A 51 24.81 27.82 5.96
CA LYS A 51 25.53 28.56 7.02
C LYS A 51 24.68 28.78 8.26
N GLU A 52 23.37 28.61 8.13
CA GLU A 52 22.37 28.74 9.17
C GLU A 52 21.27 27.70 8.92
N PHE A 53 20.82 27.01 9.96
CA PHE A 53 19.69 26.08 9.87
C PHE A 53 18.38 26.86 9.94
N GLY A 54 17.41 26.49 9.10
CA GLY A 54 16.11 27.12 9.10
C GLY A 54 15.21 26.63 7.97
N ASN A 55 13.97 27.10 7.98
CA ASN A 55 12.99 26.69 7.00
C ASN A 55 13.09 27.53 5.73
N ILE A 56 13.09 26.87 4.57
CA ILE A 56 13.08 27.49 3.24
C ILE A 56 11.80 27.08 2.52
N TYR A 57 11.64 25.77 2.33
CA TYR A 57 10.53 25.16 1.62
C TYR A 57 10.20 23.78 2.22
N SER A 58 8.92 23.46 2.36
CA SER A 58 8.43 22.23 3.02
C SER A 58 8.87 20.94 2.33
N ARG A 59 9.31 20.98 1.07
CA ARG A 59 9.91 19.83 0.37
C ARG A 59 11.15 19.28 1.07
N ILE A 60 11.91 20.12 1.78
CA ILE A 60 13.16 19.74 2.46
C ILE A 60 13.08 19.84 3.98
N MET A 61 12.26 20.72 4.54
CA MET A 61 12.08 20.89 5.98
C MET A 61 10.75 21.59 6.29
N ASN A 62 9.99 21.04 7.22
CA ASN A 62 8.71 21.59 7.70
C ASN A 62 8.64 21.41 9.23
N PRO A 63 8.22 22.40 10.03
CA PRO A 63 8.24 22.28 11.49
C PRO A 63 7.41 21.12 12.06
N THR A 64 6.25 20.77 11.48
CA THR A 64 5.49 19.59 11.92
C THR A 64 6.26 18.31 11.65
N VAL A 65 6.91 18.21 10.48
CA VAL A 65 7.73 17.06 10.09
C VAL A 65 9.00 16.97 10.95
N ASP A 66 9.61 18.10 11.29
CA ASP A 66 10.82 18.18 12.13
C ASP A 66 10.57 17.63 13.55
N VAL A 67 9.40 17.90 14.14
CA VAL A 67 9.01 17.27 15.41
C VAL A 67 8.98 15.74 15.29
N PHE A 68 8.35 15.21 14.22
CA PHE A 68 8.30 13.77 13.96
C PHE A 68 9.70 13.16 13.80
N GLU A 69 10.57 13.80 13.00
CA GLU A 69 11.96 13.39 12.77
C GLU A 69 12.75 13.35 14.09
N LYS A 70 12.76 14.45 14.84
CA LYS A 70 13.47 14.54 16.13
C LYS A 70 12.96 13.54 17.15
N ARG A 71 11.65 13.27 17.16
CA ARG A 71 11.05 12.31 18.07
C ARG A 71 11.49 10.88 17.77
N ILE A 72 11.42 10.46 16.50
CA ILE A 72 11.90 9.12 16.11
C ILE A 72 13.41 8.98 16.34
N ALA A 73 14.22 10.00 16.02
CA ALA A 73 15.66 9.97 16.30
C ALA A 73 15.94 9.71 17.79
N ALA A 74 15.22 10.39 18.69
CA ALA A 74 15.35 10.18 20.12
C ALA A 74 14.91 8.78 20.58
N LEU A 75 13.86 8.21 19.98
CA LEU A 75 13.38 6.86 20.32
C LEU A 75 14.34 5.76 19.87
N GLU A 76 14.95 5.90 18.70
CA GLU A 76 15.96 4.96 18.17
C GLU A 76 17.35 5.16 18.79
N GLY A 77 17.59 6.28 19.48
CA GLY A 77 18.91 6.63 20.01
C GLY A 77 19.88 7.14 18.93
N GLY A 78 19.34 7.67 17.83
CA GLY A 78 20.10 8.35 16.79
C GLY A 78 20.30 9.83 17.06
N ILE A 79 21.13 10.49 16.27
CA ILE A 79 21.41 11.93 16.40
C ILE A 79 20.43 12.79 15.62
N ALA A 80 19.81 12.25 14.57
CA ALA A 80 18.88 12.96 13.69
C ALA A 80 18.11 11.96 12.80
N ALA A 81 17.00 12.41 12.22
CA ALA A 81 16.22 11.63 11.29
C ALA A 81 15.72 12.48 10.10
N LEU A 82 15.24 11.80 9.08
CA LEU A 82 14.70 12.37 7.85
C LEU A 82 13.45 11.60 7.44
N ALA A 83 12.31 12.29 7.41
CA ALA A 83 11.04 11.71 7.01
C ALA A 83 10.92 11.63 5.48
N ALA A 84 10.24 10.59 5.01
CA ALA A 84 9.97 10.33 3.61
C ALA A 84 8.49 10.01 3.39
N SER A 85 8.04 10.11 2.14
CA SER A 85 6.65 9.84 1.75
C SER A 85 6.19 8.40 1.97
N SER A 86 7.11 7.44 2.13
CA SER A 86 6.84 6.03 2.44
C SER A 86 8.08 5.32 2.98
N GLY A 87 7.93 4.12 3.56
CA GLY A 87 9.06 3.28 3.95
C GLY A 87 9.99 2.93 2.78
N GLN A 88 9.43 2.66 1.59
CA GLN A 88 10.21 2.44 0.36
C GLN A 88 10.98 3.70 -0.07
N GLY A 89 10.39 4.88 0.14
CA GLY A 89 11.06 6.16 -0.07
C GLY A 89 12.21 6.38 0.90
N ALA A 90 12.04 6.03 2.19
CA ALA A 90 13.11 6.11 3.19
C ALA A 90 14.27 5.15 2.85
N GLN A 91 13.97 3.89 2.53
CA GLN A 91 14.97 2.91 2.07
C GLN A 91 15.73 3.43 0.84
N PHE A 92 15.01 3.93 -0.17
CA PHE A 92 15.64 4.48 -1.37
C PHE A 92 16.53 5.69 -1.05
N ILE A 93 16.07 6.63 -0.22
CA ILE A 93 16.87 7.79 0.18
C ILE A 93 18.17 7.33 0.87
N ALA A 94 18.09 6.35 1.78
CA ALA A 94 19.27 5.81 2.43
C ALA A 94 20.25 5.20 1.40
N PHE A 95 19.77 4.36 0.48
CA PHE A 95 20.61 3.75 -0.55
C PHE A 95 21.21 4.77 -1.51
N ALA A 96 20.42 5.72 -2.02
CA ALA A 96 20.90 6.76 -2.94
C ALA A 96 21.84 7.78 -2.27
N THR A 97 21.79 7.88 -0.94
CA THR A 97 22.80 8.63 -0.18
C THR A 97 24.13 7.86 -0.14
N LEU A 98 24.13 6.53 -0.10
CA LEU A 98 25.35 5.73 0.04
C LEU A 98 25.98 5.29 -1.29
N ALA A 99 25.15 4.95 -2.28
CA ALA A 99 25.56 4.24 -3.49
C ALA A 99 25.15 4.96 -4.78
N HIS A 100 26.00 4.82 -5.79
CA HIS A 100 25.82 5.35 -7.14
C HIS A 100 25.92 4.26 -8.20
N ALA A 101 25.70 4.63 -9.47
CA ALA A 101 25.85 3.69 -10.57
C ALA A 101 27.26 3.05 -10.59
N GLY A 102 27.30 1.71 -10.63
CA GLY A 102 28.52 0.91 -10.54
C GLY A 102 28.86 0.40 -9.14
N ASP A 103 28.16 0.86 -8.11
CA ASP A 103 28.32 0.38 -6.74
C ASP A 103 27.44 -0.84 -6.43
N ASN A 104 27.66 -1.46 -5.27
CA ASN A 104 26.83 -2.55 -4.80
C ASN A 104 26.45 -2.47 -3.31
N ILE A 105 25.41 -3.21 -2.94
CA ILE A 105 24.93 -3.43 -1.58
C ILE A 105 24.98 -4.93 -1.29
N VAL A 106 25.37 -5.32 -0.07
CA VAL A 106 25.25 -6.70 0.41
C VAL A 106 23.99 -6.78 1.26
N SER A 107 23.12 -7.76 1.02
CA SER A 107 21.84 -7.87 1.73
C SER A 107 21.45 -9.31 2.02
N THR A 108 20.68 -9.53 3.09
CA THR A 108 19.95 -10.79 3.28
C THR A 108 18.87 -11.00 2.21
N THR A 109 18.43 -12.24 2.01
CA THR A 109 17.20 -12.59 1.28
C THR A 109 15.95 -12.58 2.15
N ASN A 110 16.09 -12.61 3.48
CA ASN A 110 14.97 -12.60 4.43
C ASN A 110 14.44 -11.18 4.60
N LEU A 111 13.74 -10.69 3.56
CA LEU A 111 13.30 -9.32 3.44
C LEU A 111 11.80 -9.23 3.19
N TYR A 112 11.22 -8.07 3.49
CA TYR A 112 9.98 -7.64 2.89
C TYR A 112 10.04 -7.72 1.36
N GLY A 113 9.04 -8.37 0.75
CA GLY A 113 9.00 -8.60 -0.70
C GLY A 113 9.14 -7.32 -1.55
N GLY A 114 8.60 -6.19 -1.09
CA GLY A 114 8.79 -4.91 -1.78
C GLY A 114 10.25 -4.43 -1.74
N THR A 115 10.96 -4.63 -0.63
CA THR A 115 12.38 -4.29 -0.50
C THR A 115 13.24 -5.24 -1.33
N TYR A 116 12.94 -6.54 -1.31
CA TYR A 116 13.60 -7.51 -2.20
C TYR A 116 13.46 -7.09 -3.68
N ASN A 117 12.24 -6.72 -4.10
CA ASN A 117 12.00 -6.23 -5.46
C ASN A 117 12.72 -4.90 -5.74
N GLN A 118 12.76 -3.96 -4.78
CA GLN A 118 13.50 -2.71 -4.92
C GLN A 118 15.01 -2.98 -5.18
N LEU A 119 15.61 -3.88 -4.39
CA LEU A 119 17.02 -4.25 -4.48
C LEU A 119 17.36 -5.10 -5.72
N LYS A 120 16.47 -6.01 -6.14
CA LYS A 120 16.68 -6.96 -7.26
C LYS A 120 16.31 -6.38 -8.62
N VAL A 121 15.30 -5.52 -8.69
CA VAL A 121 14.72 -5.07 -9.98
C VAL A 121 14.88 -3.57 -10.19
N PHE A 122 14.58 -2.75 -9.18
CA PHE A 122 14.58 -1.29 -9.35
C PHE A 122 15.99 -0.70 -9.33
N LEU A 123 16.78 -0.95 -8.28
CA LEU A 123 18.12 -0.39 -8.14
C LEU A 123 19.08 -0.76 -9.29
N PRO A 124 19.05 -1.99 -9.85
CA PRO A 124 19.90 -2.31 -11.01
C PRO A 124 19.63 -1.46 -12.24
N ARG A 125 18.41 -0.93 -12.43
CA ARG A 125 18.09 0.02 -13.51
C ARG A 125 18.76 1.38 -13.31
N LEU A 126 19.13 1.70 -12.07
CA LEU A 126 19.92 2.87 -11.70
C LEU A 126 21.42 2.55 -11.59
N GLY A 127 21.83 1.35 -12.00
CA GLY A 127 23.22 0.90 -11.98
C GLY A 127 23.74 0.45 -10.61
N ILE A 128 22.90 0.35 -9.57
CA ILE A 128 23.28 -0.14 -8.24
C ILE A 128 22.89 -1.61 -8.13
N LYS A 129 23.85 -2.49 -7.88
CA LYS A 129 23.61 -3.94 -7.78
C LYS A 129 23.46 -4.39 -6.33
N THR A 130 22.76 -5.50 -6.12
CA THR A 130 22.65 -6.14 -4.81
C THR A 130 23.26 -7.53 -4.85
N LYS A 131 24.10 -7.86 -3.87
CA LYS A 131 24.63 -9.21 -3.62
C LYS A 131 23.84 -9.81 -2.45
N PHE A 132 22.98 -10.77 -2.77
CA PHE A 132 22.19 -11.45 -1.76
C PHE A 132 23.00 -12.57 -1.10
N VAL A 133 23.00 -12.62 0.22
CA VAL A 133 23.73 -13.60 1.03
C VAL A 133 22.86 -14.13 2.17
N ASP A 134 23.16 -15.35 2.63
CA ASP A 134 22.69 -15.80 3.93
C ASP A 134 23.51 -15.10 5.02
N VAL A 135 22.83 -14.34 5.89
CA VAL A 135 23.45 -13.50 6.92
C VAL A 135 23.73 -14.25 8.23
N ASP A 136 23.22 -15.47 8.38
CA ASP A 136 23.56 -16.31 9.54
C ASP A 136 24.98 -16.87 9.44
N ASN A 137 25.55 -16.89 8.23
CA ASN A 137 26.96 -17.16 8.02
C ASN A 137 27.73 -15.87 7.72
N LEU A 138 28.41 -15.36 8.74
CA LEU A 138 29.18 -14.11 8.67
C LEU A 138 30.28 -14.12 7.60
N GLU A 139 30.84 -15.28 7.22
CA GLU A 139 31.82 -15.36 6.13
C GLU A 139 31.20 -15.02 4.78
N ASN A 140 29.91 -15.31 4.57
CA ASN A 140 29.22 -14.92 3.34
C ASN A 140 29.16 -13.41 3.19
N ILE A 141 28.88 -12.69 4.29
CA ILE A 141 28.91 -11.22 4.32
C ILE A 141 30.34 -10.74 4.04
N ARG A 142 31.33 -11.29 4.75
CA ARG A 142 32.73 -10.88 4.60
C ARG A 142 33.24 -11.07 3.17
N ASN A 143 32.89 -12.16 2.52
CA ASN A 143 33.31 -12.50 1.16
C ASN A 143 32.55 -11.71 0.09
N ALA A 144 31.32 -11.28 0.37
CA ALA A 144 30.52 -10.48 -0.56
C ALA A 144 30.94 -9.00 -0.60
N ILE A 145 31.55 -8.48 0.48
CA ILE A 145 32.03 -7.10 0.53
C ILE A 145 33.28 -6.93 -0.35
N ASP A 146 33.19 -6.01 -1.32
CA ASP A 146 34.31 -5.57 -2.17
C ASP A 146 34.54 -4.04 -2.07
N ASP A 147 35.42 -3.50 -2.89
CA ASP A 147 35.76 -2.05 -2.90
C ASP A 147 34.60 -1.15 -3.36
N LYS A 148 33.56 -1.73 -3.97
CA LYS A 148 32.36 -1.05 -4.47
C LYS A 148 31.16 -1.22 -3.54
N THR A 149 31.25 -2.04 -2.50
CA THR A 149 30.18 -2.22 -1.52
C THR A 149 29.97 -0.95 -0.68
N LYS A 150 28.73 -0.49 -0.55
CA LYS A 150 28.37 0.76 0.17
C LYS A 150 27.53 0.57 1.42
N ALA A 151 26.92 -0.60 1.56
CA ALA A 151 26.14 -0.96 2.74
C ALA A 151 26.05 -2.47 2.89
N VAL A 152 25.94 -2.92 4.14
CA VAL A 152 25.30 -4.19 4.49
C VAL A 152 23.87 -3.85 4.94
N TYR A 153 22.87 -4.54 4.38
CA TYR A 153 21.45 -4.30 4.68
C TYR A 153 20.78 -5.53 5.28
N VAL A 154 20.07 -5.35 6.40
CA VAL A 154 19.30 -6.39 7.08
C VAL A 154 17.99 -5.84 7.66
N GLU A 155 17.07 -6.73 8.00
CA GLU A 155 15.88 -6.41 8.80
C GLU A 155 16.12 -6.87 10.26
N SER A 156 15.67 -6.06 11.22
CA SER A 156 15.70 -6.39 12.67
C SER A 156 14.98 -7.69 13.00
N ILE A 157 13.87 -7.95 12.30
CA ILE A 157 13.11 -9.20 12.29
C ILE A 157 12.78 -9.47 10.82
N GLY A 158 13.41 -10.48 10.22
CA GLY A 158 13.25 -10.76 8.79
C GLY A 158 11.90 -11.38 8.45
N ASN A 159 11.39 -11.07 7.27
CA ASN A 159 10.12 -11.61 6.74
C ASN A 159 10.39 -12.65 5.63
N PRO A 160 9.67 -13.78 5.53
CA PRO A 160 8.58 -14.28 6.39
C PRO A 160 9.02 -15.22 7.53
N ARG A 161 10.33 -15.42 7.71
CA ARG A 161 10.88 -16.42 8.66
C ARG A 161 11.02 -15.94 10.11
N TYR A 162 10.83 -14.64 10.36
CA TYR A 162 11.04 -13.98 11.66
C TYR A 162 12.41 -14.28 12.27
N ASN A 163 13.44 -14.40 11.42
CA ASN A 163 14.82 -14.53 11.88
C ASN A 163 15.25 -13.22 12.55
N VAL A 164 15.94 -13.35 13.69
CA VAL A 164 16.53 -12.22 14.41
C VAL A 164 18.06 -12.32 14.24
N PRO A 165 18.64 -11.53 13.31
CA PRO A 165 20.06 -11.62 12.99
C PRO A 165 20.95 -11.16 14.16
N ASP A 166 22.18 -11.67 14.22
CA ASP A 166 23.18 -11.17 15.18
C ASP A 166 23.74 -9.82 14.70
N LEU A 167 23.04 -8.74 15.06
CA LEU A 167 23.36 -7.38 14.61
C LEU A 167 24.77 -6.95 15.01
N GLU A 168 25.23 -7.28 16.23
CA GLU A 168 26.57 -6.90 16.70
C GLU A 168 27.66 -7.60 15.88
N ALA A 169 27.48 -8.89 15.58
CA ALA A 169 28.44 -9.63 14.79
C ALA A 169 28.47 -9.16 13.33
N ILE A 170 27.31 -8.86 12.75
CA ILE A 170 27.20 -8.31 11.38
C ILE A 170 27.83 -6.92 11.29
N ALA A 171 27.50 -6.02 12.23
CA ALA A 171 28.08 -4.67 12.29
C ALA A 171 29.60 -4.75 12.36
N LYS A 172 30.14 -5.61 13.24
CA LYS A 172 31.58 -5.82 13.36
C LYS A 172 32.23 -6.23 12.02
N VAL A 173 31.67 -7.21 11.31
CA VAL A 173 32.21 -7.65 10.02
C VAL A 173 32.13 -6.56 8.95
N ALA A 174 31.05 -5.78 8.93
CA ALA A 174 30.88 -4.66 8.00
C ALA A 174 31.90 -3.54 8.28
N HIS A 175 32.06 -3.17 9.56
CA HIS A 175 33.00 -2.13 10.01
C HIS A 175 34.46 -2.52 9.80
N GLU A 176 34.84 -3.80 9.99
CA GLU A 176 36.18 -4.34 9.64
C GLU A 176 36.56 -4.08 8.17
N LYS A 177 35.57 -3.88 7.28
CA LYS A 177 35.74 -3.58 5.85
C LYS A 177 35.43 -2.11 5.49
N GLY A 178 35.15 -1.28 6.48
CA GLY A 178 34.77 0.12 6.31
C GLY A 178 33.44 0.30 5.58
N VAL A 179 32.45 -0.55 5.85
CA VAL A 179 31.10 -0.50 5.26
C VAL A 179 30.07 -0.29 6.38
N PRO A 180 29.10 0.63 6.25
CA PRO A 180 28.07 0.84 7.25
C PRO A 180 27.02 -0.28 7.22
N LEU A 181 26.45 -0.57 8.39
CA LEU A 181 25.28 -1.42 8.55
C LEU A 181 24.00 -0.57 8.52
N VAL A 182 23.12 -0.88 7.58
CA VAL A 182 21.77 -0.31 7.46
C VAL A 182 20.76 -1.35 7.93
N VAL A 183 19.93 -0.99 8.91
CA VAL A 183 18.91 -1.89 9.47
C VAL A 183 17.51 -1.34 9.23
N ASP A 184 16.64 -2.12 8.60
CA ASP A 184 15.22 -1.84 8.64
C ASP A 184 14.64 -2.33 9.97
N ASN A 185 14.20 -1.35 10.76
CA ASN A 185 13.68 -1.57 12.09
C ASN A 185 12.16 -1.37 12.16
N THR A 186 11.46 -1.53 11.04
CA THR A 186 9.99 -1.43 10.98
C THR A 186 9.35 -2.35 12.03
N PHE A 187 9.78 -3.61 12.11
CA PHE A 187 9.29 -4.59 13.10
C PHE A 187 9.79 -4.33 14.53
N GLY A 188 10.84 -3.51 14.71
CA GLY A 188 11.26 -3.00 16.00
C GLY A 188 10.34 -1.91 16.58
N ALA A 189 9.32 -1.48 15.82
CA ALA A 189 8.30 -0.53 16.24
C ALA A 189 8.87 0.80 16.76
N GLY A 190 9.69 1.47 15.94
CA GLY A 190 10.27 2.78 16.26
C GLY A 190 11.18 2.76 17.48
N GLY A 191 11.97 1.70 17.64
CA GLY A 191 12.93 1.53 18.72
C GLY A 191 12.37 0.83 19.96
N TYR A 192 11.08 0.48 19.99
CA TYR A 192 10.46 -0.06 21.19
C TYR A 192 10.94 -1.48 21.53
N PHE A 193 10.88 -2.40 20.56
CA PHE A 193 11.32 -3.78 20.81
C PHE A 193 12.85 -3.90 20.80
N ILE A 194 13.50 -3.16 19.90
CA ILE A 194 14.96 -3.14 19.70
C ILE A 194 15.37 -1.78 19.14
N ARG A 195 16.53 -1.29 19.59
CA ARG A 195 17.23 -0.12 19.03
C ARG A 195 18.52 -0.59 18.35
N PRO A 196 18.52 -0.85 17.02
CA PRO A 196 19.70 -1.40 16.33
C PRO A 196 20.97 -0.55 16.47
N ILE A 197 20.84 0.76 16.70
CA ILE A 197 21.96 1.68 16.93
C ILE A 197 22.77 1.30 18.18
N GLU A 198 22.13 0.68 19.18
CA GLU A 198 22.80 0.16 20.38
C GLU A 198 23.61 -1.11 20.09
N HIS A 199 23.35 -1.75 18.95
CA HIS A 199 23.96 -3.01 18.49
C HIS A 199 24.84 -2.84 17.24
N GLY A 200 25.26 -1.60 16.95
CA GLY A 200 26.23 -1.31 15.89
C GLY A 200 25.63 -0.92 14.53
N ALA A 201 24.31 -0.78 14.42
CA ALA A 201 23.72 -0.19 13.21
C ALA A 201 24.13 1.28 13.06
N ASP A 202 24.50 1.66 11.83
CA ASP A 202 24.89 3.04 11.52
C ASP A 202 23.70 3.86 11.06
N ILE A 203 22.85 3.26 10.23
CA ILE A 203 21.64 3.87 9.69
C ILE A 203 20.46 2.94 9.99
N VAL A 204 19.35 3.50 10.45
CA VAL A 204 18.10 2.77 10.63
C VAL A 204 17.04 3.32 9.67
N VAL A 205 16.23 2.45 9.09
CA VAL A 205 15.08 2.84 8.26
C VAL A 205 13.79 2.23 8.79
N HIS A 206 12.69 2.95 8.66
CA HIS A 206 11.35 2.44 8.98
C HIS A 206 10.35 2.76 7.88
N SER A 207 9.41 1.83 7.71
CA SER A 207 8.07 2.15 7.27
C SER A 207 7.25 2.70 8.45
N ALA A 208 7.14 4.02 8.53
CA ALA A 208 6.31 4.68 9.55
C ALA A 208 4.82 4.37 9.39
N THR A 209 4.42 3.87 8.22
CA THR A 209 3.08 3.33 7.92
C THR A 209 2.62 2.23 8.88
N LYS A 210 3.56 1.48 9.47
CA LYS A 210 3.28 0.31 10.32
C LYS A 210 3.10 0.75 11.77
N TRP A 211 3.79 0.13 12.73
CA TRP A 211 3.56 0.38 14.17
C TRP A 211 3.73 1.84 14.62
N ILE A 212 4.62 2.62 13.99
CA ILE A 212 4.79 4.05 14.28
C ILE A 212 3.45 4.78 14.08
N GLY A 213 2.84 4.65 12.91
CA GLY A 213 1.50 5.18 12.64
C GLY A 213 0.40 4.43 13.36
N GLY A 214 0.41 3.09 13.33
CA GLY A 214 -0.38 2.18 14.18
C GLY A 214 -1.86 2.04 13.85
N HIS A 215 -2.44 2.92 13.03
CA HIS A 215 -3.89 3.02 12.85
C HIS A 215 -4.37 2.70 11.43
N GLY A 216 -3.46 2.31 10.53
CA GLY A 216 -3.79 1.98 9.14
C GLY A 216 -4.22 3.17 8.27
N THR A 217 -3.89 4.40 8.67
CA THR A 217 -4.39 5.64 8.02
C THR A 217 -3.39 6.34 7.12
N THR A 218 -2.09 6.21 7.40
CA THR A 218 -1.06 7.10 6.85
C THR A 218 0.11 6.31 6.31
N ILE A 219 0.51 6.57 5.06
CA ILE A 219 1.76 6.07 4.50
C ILE A 219 2.88 7.06 4.85
N GLY A 220 4.00 6.55 5.36
CA GLY A 220 5.18 7.34 5.66
C GLY A 220 6.42 6.47 5.86
N GLY A 221 7.59 7.09 5.81
CA GLY A 221 8.86 6.46 6.15
C GLY A 221 9.78 7.42 6.87
N VAL A 222 10.84 6.88 7.47
CA VAL A 222 11.86 7.68 8.15
C VAL A 222 13.20 6.97 8.10
N VAL A 223 14.26 7.74 7.87
CA VAL A 223 15.67 7.33 7.99
C VAL A 223 16.21 7.95 9.27
N VAL A 224 16.93 7.20 10.08
CA VAL A 224 17.58 7.66 11.31
C VAL A 224 19.08 7.45 11.18
N ASP A 225 19.84 8.49 11.47
CA ASP A 225 21.30 8.48 11.46
C ASP A 225 21.82 8.32 12.89
N SER A 226 22.68 7.32 13.11
CA SER A 226 23.35 7.12 14.40
C SER A 226 24.42 8.17 14.67
N GLY A 227 25.01 8.77 13.62
CA GLY A 227 26.18 9.63 13.71
C GLY A 227 27.47 8.91 14.10
N LYS A 228 27.48 7.57 14.13
CA LYS A 228 28.62 6.78 14.63
C LYS A 228 29.60 6.34 13.54
N PHE A 229 29.15 6.22 12.29
CA PHE A 229 30.01 5.77 11.20
C PHE A 229 31.03 6.86 10.80
N PRO A 230 32.34 6.58 10.81
CA PRO A 230 33.37 7.58 10.54
C PRO A 230 33.59 7.78 9.04
N TRP A 231 32.69 8.53 8.38
CA TRP A 231 32.75 8.76 6.92
C TRP A 231 34.12 9.25 6.44
N GLY A 232 34.80 10.07 7.25
CA GLY A 232 36.14 10.61 6.96
C GLY A 232 37.26 9.58 6.88
N ASP A 233 37.12 8.42 7.52
CA ASP A 233 38.13 7.36 7.52
C ASP A 233 38.07 6.50 6.24
N HIS A 234 37.03 6.69 5.43
CA HIS A 234 36.75 5.90 4.25
C HIS A 234 36.62 6.76 2.97
N PRO A 235 37.55 7.68 2.68
CA PRO A 235 37.40 8.68 1.61
C PRO A 235 37.34 8.05 0.21
N LYS A 236 38.04 6.94 -0.02
CA LYS A 236 37.99 6.20 -1.29
C LYS A 236 36.63 5.52 -1.52
N ARG A 237 35.99 5.07 -0.45
CA ARG A 237 34.71 4.37 -0.52
C ARG A 237 33.55 5.37 -0.55
N PHE A 238 33.63 6.45 0.21
CA PHE A 238 32.57 7.46 0.26
C PHE A 238 33.09 8.87 -0.07
N PRO A 239 33.63 9.09 -1.30
CA PRO A 239 34.16 10.39 -1.69
C PRO A 239 33.11 11.50 -1.58
N GLN A 240 31.83 11.18 -1.77
CA GLN A 240 30.73 12.14 -1.71
C GLN A 240 30.52 12.80 -0.34
N PHE A 241 31.11 12.27 0.75
CA PHE A 241 31.08 12.95 2.05
C PHE A 241 32.31 13.82 2.30
N VAL A 242 33.44 13.56 1.65
CA VAL A 242 34.73 14.21 1.96
C VAL A 242 35.24 15.15 0.85
N GLU A 243 34.85 14.89 -0.38
CA GLU A 243 35.19 15.72 -1.54
C GLU A 243 34.22 16.91 -1.67
N PRO A 244 34.64 18.00 -2.34
CA PRO A 244 33.78 19.16 -2.57
C PRO A 244 32.50 18.80 -3.35
N SER A 245 31.32 19.10 -2.80
CA SER A 245 30.03 18.89 -3.49
C SER A 245 29.78 19.99 -4.52
N GLU A 246 29.55 19.58 -5.77
CA GLU A 246 29.18 20.49 -6.86
C GLU A 246 27.83 21.17 -6.58
N GLY A 247 26.85 20.41 -6.05
CA GLY A 247 25.51 20.90 -5.73
C GLY A 247 25.45 21.92 -4.59
N TYR A 248 26.55 22.08 -3.85
CA TYR A 248 26.70 23.01 -2.73
C TYR A 248 28.00 23.83 -2.81
N HIS A 249 28.42 24.23 -4.02
CA HIS A 249 29.52 25.18 -4.26
C HIS A 249 30.86 24.81 -3.60
N GLY A 250 31.20 23.52 -3.61
CA GLY A 250 32.45 23.00 -3.08
C GLY A 250 32.42 22.69 -1.58
N LEU A 251 31.24 22.71 -0.95
CA LEU A 251 31.08 22.29 0.44
C LEU A 251 31.54 20.84 0.64
N LYS A 252 32.34 20.60 1.66
CA LYS A 252 32.73 19.25 2.10
C LYS A 252 31.88 18.83 3.29
N PHE A 253 31.00 17.85 3.11
CA PHE A 253 30.00 17.49 4.11
C PHE A 253 30.60 17.03 5.44
N TRP A 254 31.64 16.19 5.41
CA TRP A 254 32.30 15.65 6.60
C TRP A 254 33.04 16.73 7.39
N GLU A 255 33.77 17.59 6.69
CA GLU A 255 34.48 18.73 7.31
C GLU A 255 33.51 19.72 7.97
N THR A 256 32.33 19.92 7.36
CA THR A 256 31.35 20.91 7.83
C THR A 256 30.46 20.38 8.95
N PHE A 257 29.94 19.16 8.80
CA PHE A 257 28.86 18.63 9.66
C PHE A 257 29.29 17.46 10.55
N GLY A 258 30.49 16.90 10.36
CA GLY A 258 30.99 15.75 11.12
C GLY A 258 29.97 14.61 11.17
N ALA A 259 29.60 14.18 12.38
CA ALA A 259 28.66 13.07 12.59
C ALA A 259 27.32 13.21 11.83
N GLN A 260 26.85 14.42 11.53
CA GLN A 260 25.56 14.67 10.85
C GLN A 260 25.65 14.63 9.32
N SER A 261 26.82 14.37 8.74
CA SER A 261 27.01 14.47 7.29
C SER A 261 26.07 13.59 6.46
N PHE A 262 25.76 12.39 6.93
CA PHE A 262 24.86 11.49 6.21
C PHE A 262 23.44 12.08 6.15
N ILE A 263 22.84 12.40 7.29
CA ILE A 263 21.45 12.87 7.31
C ILE A 263 21.27 14.23 6.62
N ILE A 264 22.26 15.12 6.74
CA ILE A 264 22.22 16.42 6.07
C ILE A 264 22.29 16.20 4.57
N ARG A 265 23.24 15.40 4.08
CA ARG A 265 23.35 15.10 2.64
C ARG A 265 22.10 14.40 2.10
N ALA A 266 21.54 13.45 2.85
CA ALA A 266 20.26 12.81 2.50
C ALA A 266 19.13 13.83 2.32
N ARG A 267 19.05 14.85 3.19
CA ARG A 267 18.04 15.92 3.10
C ARG A 267 18.29 16.85 1.92
N VAL A 268 19.51 17.35 1.80
CA VAL A 268 19.82 18.50 0.95
C VAL A 268 20.19 18.12 -0.48
N GLU A 269 20.60 16.88 -0.74
CA GLU A 269 20.80 16.35 -2.10
C GLU A 269 19.65 15.41 -2.48
N ILE A 270 19.45 14.33 -1.73
CA ILE A 270 18.55 13.25 -2.18
C ILE A 270 17.07 13.63 -2.04
N LEU A 271 16.60 13.98 -0.83
CA LEU A 271 15.21 14.37 -0.63
C LEU A 271 14.85 15.63 -1.45
N ARG A 272 15.77 16.60 -1.49
CA ARG A 272 15.60 17.82 -2.30
C ARG A 272 15.32 17.44 -3.76
N ASP A 273 16.17 16.65 -4.38
CA ASP A 273 16.12 16.49 -5.84
C ASP A 273 15.17 15.38 -6.29
N LEU A 274 14.96 14.35 -5.46
CA LEU A 274 13.96 13.30 -5.70
C LEU A 274 12.53 13.75 -5.36
N GLY A 275 12.35 14.49 -4.26
CA GLY A 275 11.04 14.98 -3.82
C GLY A 275 10.13 13.97 -3.10
N ALA A 276 10.68 12.89 -2.52
CA ALA A 276 9.91 11.91 -1.75
C ALA A 276 9.53 12.43 -0.33
N THR A 277 8.91 13.60 -0.27
CA THR A 277 8.64 14.36 0.97
C THR A 277 7.39 13.88 1.70
N LEU A 278 7.45 13.80 3.03
CA LEU A 278 6.29 13.59 3.89
C LEU A 278 5.48 14.90 4.06
N ASN A 279 4.17 14.83 3.88
CA ASN A 279 3.31 16.01 4.06
C ASN A 279 3.01 16.28 5.56
N PRO A 280 2.73 17.54 5.97
CA PRO A 280 2.57 17.88 7.39
C PRO A 280 1.34 17.25 8.05
N PHE A 281 0.27 16.93 7.30
CA PHE A 281 -0.88 16.23 7.86
C PHE A 281 -0.54 14.78 8.21
N ALA A 282 0.18 14.10 7.32
CA ALA A 282 0.69 12.76 7.56
C ALA A 282 1.68 12.76 8.73
N ALA A 283 2.60 13.72 8.80
CA ALA A 283 3.51 13.84 9.95
C ALA A 283 2.74 13.99 11.26
N GLN A 284 1.68 14.80 11.27
CA GLN A 284 0.87 14.95 12.48
C GLN A 284 0.12 13.67 12.86
N GLN A 285 -0.43 12.93 11.90
CA GLN A 285 -1.04 11.63 12.18
C GLN A 285 -0.03 10.62 12.74
N LEU A 286 1.20 10.61 12.21
CA LEU A 286 2.28 9.76 12.71
C LEU A 286 2.73 10.17 14.12
N ILE A 287 2.77 11.47 14.43
CA ILE A 287 3.04 11.97 15.79
C ILE A 287 2.01 11.43 16.78
N LEU A 288 0.72 11.51 16.47
CA LEU A 288 -0.35 10.96 17.30
C LEU A 288 -0.23 9.44 17.47
N GLY A 289 0.19 8.73 16.41
CA GLY A 289 0.57 7.32 16.50
C GLY A 289 1.67 7.09 17.53
N ILE A 290 2.79 7.83 17.43
CA ILE A 290 3.95 7.68 18.32
C ILE A 290 3.58 7.89 19.79
N GLU A 291 2.67 8.82 20.11
CA GLU A 291 2.30 9.12 21.51
C GLU A 291 1.73 7.91 22.27
N THR A 292 1.21 6.91 21.56
CA THR A 292 0.67 5.67 22.11
C THR A 292 1.48 4.41 21.73
N LEU A 293 2.66 4.59 21.14
CA LEU A 293 3.45 3.50 20.54
C LEU A 293 3.80 2.40 21.54
N SER A 294 4.37 2.74 22.70
CA SER A 294 4.69 1.75 23.75
C SER A 294 3.45 0.96 24.19
N LEU A 295 2.36 1.66 24.53
CA LEU A 295 1.11 1.03 25.00
C LEU A 295 0.54 0.04 23.97
N ARG A 296 0.55 0.41 22.69
CA ARG A 296 0.10 -0.47 21.60
C ARG A 296 1.07 -1.63 21.42
N ALA A 297 2.37 -1.37 21.42
CA ALA A 297 3.40 -2.39 21.21
C ALA A 297 3.41 -3.46 22.32
N GLU A 298 3.18 -3.08 23.58
CA GLU A 298 2.98 -4.00 24.69
C GLU A 298 1.81 -4.95 24.41
N ARG A 299 0.64 -4.39 24.08
CA ARG A 299 -0.55 -5.20 23.80
C ARG A 299 -0.38 -6.08 22.57
N HIS A 300 0.25 -5.58 21.51
CA HIS A 300 0.58 -6.40 20.33
C HIS A 300 1.46 -7.61 20.70
N ALA A 301 2.52 -7.40 21.48
CA ALA A 301 3.42 -8.47 21.87
C ALA A 301 2.76 -9.47 22.83
N GLU A 302 1.96 -8.98 23.79
CA GLU A 302 1.19 -9.82 24.71
C GLU A 302 0.21 -10.72 23.95
N ASN A 303 -0.60 -10.12 23.06
CA ASN A 303 -1.57 -10.85 22.26
C ASN A 303 -0.89 -11.85 21.32
N ALA A 304 0.20 -11.45 20.65
CA ALA A 304 0.92 -12.32 19.73
C ALA A 304 1.51 -13.55 20.43
N LEU A 305 2.11 -13.39 21.60
CA LEU A 305 2.64 -14.52 22.37
C LEU A 305 1.53 -15.48 22.81
N LYS A 306 0.42 -14.95 23.34
CA LYS A 306 -0.73 -15.77 23.76
C LYS A 306 -1.33 -16.53 22.58
N LEU A 307 -1.52 -15.87 21.44
CA LEU A 307 -2.05 -16.49 20.23
C LEU A 307 -1.08 -17.56 19.71
N ALA A 308 0.22 -17.30 19.64
CA ALA A 308 1.22 -18.25 19.20
C ALA A 308 1.20 -19.54 20.06
N GLN A 309 1.15 -19.39 21.38
CA GLN A 309 1.08 -20.51 22.32
C GLN A 309 -0.24 -21.31 22.24
N TRP A 310 -1.35 -20.64 21.90
CA TRP A 310 -2.62 -21.29 21.65
C TRP A 310 -2.58 -22.08 20.33
N LEU A 311 -2.04 -21.49 19.27
CA LEU A 311 -1.88 -22.13 17.96
C LEU A 311 -0.96 -23.36 18.03
N GLU A 312 0.12 -23.34 18.83
CA GLU A 312 1.00 -24.51 19.02
C GLU A 312 0.27 -25.75 19.57
N LYS A 313 -0.86 -25.54 20.26
CA LYS A 313 -1.68 -26.62 20.85
C LYS A 313 -2.85 -27.03 19.96
N SER A 314 -3.09 -26.31 18.86
CA SER A 314 -4.24 -26.54 17.98
C SER A 314 -4.02 -27.78 17.12
N GLU A 315 -5.04 -28.66 17.05
CA GLU A 315 -4.99 -29.84 16.20
C GLU A 315 -5.05 -29.51 14.70
N TYR A 316 -5.45 -28.29 14.33
CA TYR A 316 -5.56 -27.83 12.94
C TYR A 316 -4.28 -27.17 12.42
N VAL A 317 -3.29 -26.94 13.29
CA VAL A 317 -2.04 -26.26 12.97
C VAL A 317 -0.90 -27.28 12.92
N SER A 318 -0.05 -27.18 11.89
CA SER A 318 1.11 -28.06 11.69
C SER A 318 2.37 -27.52 12.37
N TRP A 319 2.55 -26.20 12.34
CA TRP A 319 3.70 -25.50 12.90
C TRP A 319 3.36 -24.03 13.17
N VAL A 320 4.08 -23.41 14.09
CA VAL A 320 3.99 -21.97 14.40
C VAL A 320 5.39 -21.38 14.37
N SER A 321 5.53 -20.23 13.73
CA SER A 321 6.77 -19.44 13.67
C SER A 321 6.52 -18.08 14.32
N TYR A 322 7.03 -17.94 15.54
CA TYR A 322 7.02 -16.70 16.31
C TYR A 322 8.27 -16.62 17.19
N PRO A 323 9.06 -15.52 17.17
CA PRO A 323 10.32 -15.44 17.92
C PRO A 323 10.18 -15.59 19.44
N GLY A 324 8.98 -15.38 19.99
CA GLY A 324 8.70 -15.55 21.42
C GLY A 324 8.49 -16.99 21.87
N LEU A 325 8.37 -17.96 20.95
CA LEU A 325 8.25 -19.38 21.28
C LEU A 325 9.63 -20.00 21.50
N ALA A 326 9.76 -20.83 22.54
CA ALA A 326 11.01 -21.53 22.86
C ALA A 326 11.44 -22.51 21.75
N SER A 327 10.50 -22.98 20.94
CA SER A 327 10.70 -23.83 19.76
C SER A 327 11.29 -23.07 18.57
N HIS A 328 11.26 -21.73 18.57
CA HIS A 328 11.71 -20.94 17.43
C HIS A 328 13.25 -20.95 17.31
N PRO A 329 13.83 -21.21 16.11
CA PRO A 329 15.28 -21.30 15.94
C PRO A 329 16.06 -20.05 16.39
N TYR A 330 15.44 -18.88 16.30
CA TYR A 330 16.03 -17.60 16.71
C TYR A 330 15.59 -17.12 18.09
N HIS A 331 14.94 -17.96 18.92
CA HIS A 331 14.43 -17.53 20.23
C HIS A 331 15.50 -16.92 21.14
N GLU A 332 16.70 -17.51 21.18
CA GLU A 332 17.80 -17.00 22.02
C GLU A 332 18.32 -15.64 21.52
N ASN A 333 18.48 -15.46 20.20
CA ASN A 333 18.79 -14.15 19.63
C ASN A 333 17.67 -13.14 19.89
N ALA A 334 16.41 -13.57 19.76
CA ALA A 334 15.26 -12.72 20.04
C ALA A 334 15.25 -12.25 21.50
N LYS A 335 15.54 -13.11 22.48
CA LYS A 335 15.71 -12.72 23.89
C LYS A 335 16.90 -11.77 24.11
N ARG A 336 17.98 -11.96 23.35
CA ARG A 336 19.16 -11.08 23.41
C ARG A 336 18.85 -9.68 22.89
N TYR A 337 18.07 -9.54 21.82
CA TYR A 337 17.90 -8.26 21.13
C TYR A 337 16.54 -7.59 21.36
N LEU A 338 15.46 -8.35 21.47
CA LEU A 338 14.09 -7.83 21.64
C LEU A 338 13.75 -7.71 23.13
N LYS A 339 14.00 -6.55 23.74
CA LYS A 339 13.95 -6.37 25.21
C LYS A 339 12.56 -6.13 25.78
N ARG A 340 11.58 -5.78 24.95
CA ARG A 340 10.23 -5.36 25.38
C ARG A 340 9.11 -6.15 24.70
N GLY A 341 9.35 -7.43 24.44
CA GLY A 341 8.45 -8.33 23.72
C GLY A 341 9.00 -8.76 22.37
N PHE A 342 8.36 -9.74 21.74
CA PHE A 342 8.89 -10.45 20.56
C PHE A 342 8.23 -10.02 19.24
N GLY A 343 7.71 -8.80 19.18
CA GLY A 343 6.96 -8.28 18.03
C GLY A 343 5.51 -8.74 17.98
N GLY A 344 4.75 -8.22 17.01
CA GLY A 344 3.31 -8.44 16.86
C GLY A 344 2.90 -9.25 15.62
N VAL A 345 3.83 -9.98 15.00
CA VAL A 345 3.55 -10.78 13.79
C VAL A 345 4.02 -12.20 14.00
N LEU A 346 3.21 -13.16 13.56
CA LEU A 346 3.54 -14.58 13.52
C LEU A 346 3.05 -15.20 12.21
N SER A 347 3.59 -16.37 11.89
CA SER A 347 3.07 -17.23 10.83
C SER A 347 2.78 -18.61 11.40
N PHE A 348 1.84 -19.30 10.80
CA PHE A 348 1.57 -20.70 11.12
C PHE A 348 1.16 -21.46 9.86
N GLY A 349 1.38 -22.77 9.88
CA GLY A 349 0.95 -23.68 8.81
C GLY A 349 -0.38 -24.33 9.17
N VAL A 350 -1.40 -24.18 8.33
CA VAL A 350 -2.68 -24.87 8.51
C VAL A 350 -2.67 -26.28 7.88
N LYS A 351 -3.21 -27.27 8.58
CA LYS A 351 -3.38 -28.61 8.00
C LYS A 351 -4.41 -28.58 6.88
N GLY A 352 -4.05 -29.14 5.73
CA GLY A 352 -4.90 -29.14 4.53
C GLY A 352 -4.38 -28.26 3.38
N GLY A 353 -3.20 -27.65 3.53
CA GLY A 353 -2.50 -26.96 2.45
C GLY A 353 -3.21 -25.68 1.99
N ALA A 354 -3.00 -25.31 0.73
CA ALA A 354 -3.48 -24.03 0.18
C ALA A 354 -5.00 -23.85 0.27
N ALA A 355 -5.78 -24.91 0.04
CA ALA A 355 -7.24 -24.86 0.09
C ALA A 355 -7.76 -24.54 1.51
N ALA A 356 -7.20 -25.20 2.53
CA ALA A 356 -7.51 -24.89 3.92
C ALA A 356 -7.02 -23.48 4.31
N GLY A 357 -5.87 -23.06 3.77
CA GLY A 357 -5.31 -21.71 3.93
C GLY A 357 -6.28 -20.61 3.51
N THR A 358 -6.78 -20.69 2.27
CA THR A 358 -7.78 -19.75 1.75
C THR A 358 -9.06 -19.79 2.60
N GLN A 359 -9.56 -20.99 2.90
CA GLN A 359 -10.81 -21.12 3.64
C GLN A 359 -10.73 -20.49 5.03
N VAL A 360 -9.66 -20.75 5.78
CA VAL A 360 -9.49 -20.16 7.12
C VAL A 360 -9.44 -18.64 7.04
N VAL A 361 -8.69 -18.08 6.08
CA VAL A 361 -8.58 -16.62 5.95
C VAL A 361 -9.90 -15.97 5.53
N ASP A 362 -10.66 -16.60 4.64
CA ASP A 362 -11.93 -16.07 4.15
C ASP A 362 -13.09 -16.26 5.14
N SER A 363 -12.95 -17.17 6.12
CA SER A 363 -13.99 -17.45 7.12
C SER A 363 -13.85 -16.62 8.40
N PHE A 364 -12.85 -15.76 8.52
CA PHE A 364 -12.74 -14.85 9.67
C PHE A 364 -13.87 -13.82 9.70
N ASN A 365 -14.47 -13.60 10.88
CA ASN A 365 -15.52 -12.61 11.07
C ASN A 365 -15.00 -11.30 11.67
N LEU A 366 -13.94 -11.38 12.48
CA LEU A 366 -13.28 -10.24 13.12
C LEU A 366 -12.00 -9.87 12.38
N ILE A 367 -11.17 -10.86 12.08
CA ILE A 367 -9.85 -10.66 11.50
C ILE A 367 -9.98 -10.27 10.02
N SER A 368 -9.32 -9.18 9.64
CA SER A 368 -9.41 -8.65 8.27
C SER A 368 -8.40 -9.31 7.33
N ASN A 369 -8.84 -9.74 6.14
CA ASN A 369 -7.96 -10.25 5.07
C ASN A 369 -7.33 -9.09 4.27
N LEU A 370 -6.05 -8.76 4.51
CA LEU A 370 -5.31 -7.77 3.72
C LEU A 370 -3.78 -7.87 3.87
N ALA A 371 -3.06 -7.29 2.90
CA ALA A 371 -1.60 -7.32 2.81
C ALA A 371 -0.86 -6.27 3.69
N ASN A 372 -1.43 -5.86 4.84
CA ASN A 372 -0.81 -4.91 5.77
C ASN A 372 -0.31 -5.59 7.06
N VAL A 373 0.50 -4.90 7.88
CA VAL A 373 0.91 -5.32 9.23
C VAL A 373 1.00 -4.10 10.16
N GLY A 374 0.97 -4.32 11.48
CA GLY A 374 1.18 -3.27 12.48
C GLY A 374 0.06 -2.24 12.62
N ASP A 375 -1.16 -2.60 12.19
CA ASP A 375 -2.40 -1.88 12.51
C ASP A 375 -2.91 -2.33 13.89
N ALA A 376 -3.71 -1.51 14.55
CA ALA A 376 -4.43 -1.83 15.78
C ALA A 376 -5.40 -3.01 15.60
N LYS A 377 -5.93 -3.21 14.38
CA LYS A 377 -6.79 -4.35 14.06
C LYS A 377 -5.96 -5.57 13.68
N THR A 378 -6.41 -6.76 14.06
CA THR A 378 -5.80 -8.03 13.67
C THR A 378 -6.03 -8.28 12.17
N LEU A 379 -4.94 -8.58 11.46
CA LEU A 379 -4.92 -8.77 10.02
C LEU A 379 -4.38 -10.16 9.68
N ALA A 380 -5.02 -10.85 8.75
CA ALA A 380 -4.56 -12.11 8.19
C ALA A 380 -4.27 -11.97 6.69
N ILE A 381 -3.36 -12.81 6.21
CA ILE A 381 -3.22 -13.05 4.78
C ILE A 381 -2.66 -14.46 4.54
N HIS A 382 -3.10 -15.10 3.46
CA HIS A 382 -2.55 -16.35 2.94
C HIS A 382 -1.61 -16.03 1.78
N PRO A 383 -0.27 -15.96 1.98
CA PRO A 383 0.63 -15.39 0.98
C PRO A 383 0.73 -16.20 -0.31
N TRP A 384 0.57 -17.52 -0.23
CA TRP A 384 0.69 -18.43 -1.37
C TRP A 384 -0.26 -18.09 -2.51
N ASN A 385 -1.54 -17.80 -2.19
CA ASN A 385 -2.58 -17.47 -3.17
C ASN A 385 -2.77 -15.97 -3.40
N THR A 386 -1.98 -15.11 -2.76
CA THR A 386 -2.18 -13.64 -2.82
C THR A 386 -0.88 -12.91 -3.16
N THR A 387 -0.15 -12.45 -2.15
CA THR A 387 1.02 -11.58 -2.29
C THR A 387 2.17 -12.20 -3.08
N HIS A 388 2.25 -13.52 -3.16
CA HIS A 388 3.31 -14.23 -3.87
C HIS A 388 2.79 -14.99 -5.11
N GLU A 389 1.56 -14.73 -5.54
CA GLU A 389 0.96 -15.37 -6.72
C GLU A 389 1.81 -15.17 -7.99
N GLN A 390 2.49 -14.03 -8.12
CA GLN A 390 3.32 -13.69 -9.27
C GLN A 390 4.66 -14.46 -9.33
N LEU A 391 5.06 -15.12 -8.24
CA LEU A 391 6.29 -15.91 -8.19
C LEU A 391 6.06 -17.34 -8.68
N SER A 392 7.10 -17.96 -9.23
CA SER A 392 7.06 -19.41 -9.50
C SER A 392 6.93 -20.19 -8.18
N GLU A 393 6.49 -21.45 -8.25
CA GLU A 393 6.36 -22.29 -7.07
C GLU A 393 7.69 -22.44 -6.32
N GLU A 394 8.78 -22.64 -7.07
CA GLU A 394 10.14 -22.73 -6.51
C GLU A 394 10.57 -21.42 -5.84
N GLU A 395 10.20 -20.27 -6.41
CA GLU A 395 10.48 -18.95 -5.82
C GLU A 395 9.67 -18.71 -4.54
N ARG A 396 8.41 -19.17 -4.47
CA ARG A 396 7.60 -19.12 -3.24
C ARG A 396 8.23 -19.95 -2.12
N ILE A 397 8.56 -21.22 -2.42
CA ILE A 397 9.15 -22.12 -1.42
C ILE A 397 10.51 -21.60 -0.95
N SER A 398 11.38 -21.18 -1.88
CA SER A 398 12.71 -20.67 -1.53
C SER A 398 12.66 -19.36 -0.72
N SER A 399 11.65 -18.52 -0.92
CA SER A 399 11.38 -17.34 -0.08
C SER A 399 10.73 -17.67 1.29
N GLY A 400 10.47 -18.95 1.57
CA GLY A 400 9.87 -19.40 2.84
C GLY A 400 8.34 -19.31 2.88
N VAL A 401 7.69 -19.18 1.72
CA VAL A 401 6.23 -19.19 1.59
C VAL A 401 5.79 -20.60 1.18
N THR A 402 5.19 -21.33 2.12
CA THR A 402 4.62 -22.66 1.89
C THR A 402 3.12 -22.56 1.62
N GLU A 403 2.54 -23.59 1.00
CA GLU A 403 1.10 -23.66 0.68
C GLU A 403 0.20 -23.47 1.89
N ASP A 404 0.63 -23.96 3.05
CA ASP A 404 -0.12 -23.94 4.30
C ASP A 404 0.08 -22.64 5.10
N LEU A 405 0.99 -21.75 4.69
CA LEU A 405 1.38 -20.59 5.47
C LEU A 405 0.27 -19.54 5.52
N ILE A 406 -0.17 -19.18 6.73
CA ILE A 406 -0.96 -17.99 7.01
C ILE A 406 -0.11 -17.05 7.85
N ARG A 407 -0.06 -15.77 7.46
CA ARG A 407 0.58 -14.70 8.22
C ARG A 407 -0.46 -13.90 8.98
N ILE A 408 -0.21 -13.67 10.27
CA ILE A 408 -1.06 -12.87 11.14
C ILE A 408 -0.27 -11.68 11.68
N SER A 409 -0.79 -10.48 11.44
CA SER A 409 -0.42 -9.29 12.19
C SER A 409 -1.42 -9.14 13.33
N VAL A 410 -1.01 -9.48 14.54
CA VAL A 410 -1.90 -9.51 15.71
C VAL A 410 -2.17 -8.08 16.16
N GLY A 411 -3.44 -7.74 16.32
CA GLY A 411 -3.91 -6.42 16.75
C GLY A 411 -3.95 -6.26 18.28
N ILE A 412 -4.69 -5.24 18.73
CA ILE A 412 -4.86 -4.90 20.15
C ILE A 412 -6.26 -5.19 20.70
N GLU A 413 -7.07 -5.95 19.96
CA GLU A 413 -8.34 -6.48 20.45
C GLU A 413 -8.15 -7.34 21.71
N HIS A 414 -9.25 -7.70 22.36
CA HIS A 414 -9.20 -8.66 23.45
C HIS A 414 -8.74 -10.02 22.90
N ILE A 415 -7.74 -10.64 23.55
CA ILE A 415 -7.12 -11.87 23.05
C ILE A 415 -8.12 -13.02 22.90
N ASP A 416 -9.10 -13.11 23.79
CA ASP A 416 -10.10 -14.18 23.73
C ASP A 416 -11.01 -14.06 22.50
N ASP A 417 -11.29 -12.84 22.02
CA ASP A 417 -12.09 -12.61 20.82
C ASP A 417 -11.31 -13.00 19.56
N ILE A 418 -10.01 -12.69 19.54
CA ILE A 418 -9.10 -13.14 18.47
C ILE A 418 -9.09 -14.67 18.43
N ILE A 419 -8.85 -15.32 19.58
CA ILE A 419 -8.82 -16.79 19.67
C ILE A 419 -10.16 -17.41 19.28
N ALA A 420 -11.28 -16.82 19.69
CA ALA A 420 -12.62 -17.28 19.31
C ALA A 420 -12.85 -17.21 17.79
N ASP A 421 -12.38 -16.15 17.12
CA ASP A 421 -12.48 -16.03 15.66
C ASP A 421 -11.58 -17.04 14.93
N PHE A 422 -10.41 -17.36 15.49
CA PHE A 422 -9.61 -18.50 15.00
C PHE A 422 -10.34 -19.83 15.16
N ALA A 423 -10.84 -20.13 16.35
CA ALA A 423 -11.51 -21.40 16.63
C ALA A 423 -12.73 -21.60 15.73
N GLN A 424 -13.54 -20.56 15.51
CA GLN A 424 -14.71 -20.66 14.63
C GLN A 424 -14.29 -20.87 13.16
N SER A 425 -13.29 -20.12 12.67
CA SER A 425 -12.80 -20.24 11.30
C SER A 425 -12.20 -21.62 11.02
N THR A 426 -11.35 -22.14 11.91
CA THR A 426 -10.75 -23.47 11.76
C THR A 426 -11.78 -24.59 11.87
N ASN A 427 -12.82 -24.44 12.70
CA ASN A 427 -13.91 -25.41 12.78
C ASN A 427 -14.75 -25.44 11.51
N GLN A 428 -15.03 -24.30 10.88
CA GLN A 428 -15.71 -24.28 9.57
C GLN A 428 -14.87 -24.98 8.49
N ALA A 429 -13.55 -24.77 8.51
CA ALA A 429 -12.63 -25.50 7.63
C ALA A 429 -12.66 -27.02 7.87
N ALA A 430 -12.72 -27.44 9.14
CA ALA A 430 -12.88 -28.84 9.48
C ALA A 430 -14.23 -29.41 9.05
N ILE A 431 -15.33 -28.67 9.23
CA ILE A 431 -16.69 -29.08 8.86
C ILE A 431 -16.81 -29.26 7.35
N MET A 432 -16.35 -28.31 6.53
CA MET A 432 -16.37 -28.49 5.07
C MET A 432 -15.47 -29.64 4.63
N ARG A 433 -14.34 -29.88 5.31
CA ARG A 433 -13.51 -31.06 5.04
C ARG A 433 -14.23 -32.36 5.38
N PHE A 434 -15.00 -32.39 6.47
CA PHE A 434 -15.86 -33.52 6.84
C PHE A 434 -17.04 -33.68 5.88
N GLU A 435 -17.65 -32.60 5.38
CA GLU A 435 -18.69 -32.67 4.35
C GLU A 435 -18.10 -33.17 3.04
N LEU A 436 -16.93 -32.71 2.62
CA LEU A 436 -16.24 -33.19 1.42
C LEU A 436 -15.83 -34.66 1.55
N LEU A 437 -15.30 -35.06 2.72
CA LEU A 437 -14.94 -36.46 3.03
C LEU A 437 -16.19 -37.35 3.16
N ALA A 438 -17.26 -36.86 3.77
CA ALA A 438 -18.55 -37.53 3.85
C ALA A 438 -19.18 -37.64 2.45
N LEU A 439 -19.04 -36.64 1.58
CA LEU A 439 -19.43 -36.72 0.16
C LEU A 439 -18.59 -37.75 -0.60
N THR A 440 -17.30 -37.91 -0.29
CA THR A 440 -16.47 -38.99 -0.86
C THR A 440 -16.76 -40.37 -0.27
N GLY A 441 -17.29 -40.45 0.96
CA GLY A 441 -17.67 -41.70 1.65
C GLY A 441 -19.13 -42.13 1.45
N LEU A 442 -20.02 -41.20 1.11
CA LEU A 442 -21.44 -41.42 0.76
C LEU A 442 -21.67 -41.50 -0.76
N LEU A 443 -20.61 -41.63 -1.56
CA LEU A 443 -20.69 -42.11 -2.94
C LEU A 443 -20.91 -43.63 -2.98
N SER A 444 -22.01 -44.04 -2.35
CA SER A 444 -22.67 -45.33 -2.48
C SER A 444 -24.13 -45.08 -2.10
N THR A 445 -24.98 -44.94 -3.13
CA THR A 445 -26.46 -45.01 -3.10
C THR A 445 -27.30 -43.74 -2.91
N ALA A 446 -26.95 -42.64 -3.60
CA ALA A 446 -27.97 -41.73 -4.13
C ALA A 446 -27.54 -41.32 -5.55
N LEU A 447 -28.37 -41.58 -6.55
CA LEU A 447 -28.09 -41.21 -7.94
C LEU A 447 -28.12 -39.68 -8.05
N ALA A 448 -26.96 -39.05 -7.86
CA ALA A 448 -26.75 -37.65 -8.13
C ALA A 448 -26.63 -37.46 -9.64
N HIS A 449 -27.60 -36.78 -10.25
CA HIS A 449 -27.58 -36.51 -11.68
C HIS A 449 -26.79 -35.24 -11.95
N SER A 450 -25.84 -35.33 -12.89
CA SER A 450 -25.09 -34.18 -13.40
C SER A 450 -25.64 -33.75 -14.75
N LEU A 451 -25.70 -32.43 -14.96
CA LEU A 451 -26.03 -31.83 -16.24
C LEU A 451 -24.86 -30.95 -16.69
N THR A 452 -24.39 -31.19 -17.91
CA THR A 452 -23.41 -30.33 -18.57
C THR A 452 -24.09 -29.53 -19.67
N LEU A 453 -23.94 -28.21 -19.64
CA LEU A 453 -24.37 -27.33 -20.71
C LEU A 453 -23.17 -26.92 -21.55
N TYR A 454 -23.22 -27.21 -22.85
CA TYR A 454 -22.14 -26.90 -23.78
C TYR A 454 -22.40 -25.57 -24.47
N LEU A 455 -21.43 -24.65 -24.40
CA LEU A 455 -21.50 -23.41 -25.15
C LEU A 455 -21.26 -23.67 -26.65
N PRO A 456 -22.01 -23.02 -27.55
CA PRO A 456 -21.79 -23.14 -28.98
C PRO A 456 -20.47 -22.48 -29.39
N ALA A 457 -19.90 -22.89 -30.52
CA ALA A 457 -18.66 -22.32 -31.05
C ALA A 457 -18.76 -20.83 -31.46
N LYS A 458 -19.98 -20.29 -31.57
CA LYS A 458 -20.27 -18.87 -31.80
C LYS A 458 -21.39 -18.42 -30.85
N PRO A 459 -21.19 -17.39 -30.00
CA PRO A 459 -19.99 -16.54 -29.85
C PRO A 459 -18.76 -17.35 -29.39
N ASN A 460 -17.54 -16.83 -29.62
CA ASN A 460 -16.31 -17.53 -29.22
C ASN A 460 -16.29 -17.66 -27.68
N PRO A 461 -16.36 -18.88 -27.12
CA PRO A 461 -16.47 -19.05 -25.67
C PRO A 461 -15.30 -18.46 -24.88
N PHE A 462 -14.09 -18.44 -25.46
CA PHE A 462 -12.89 -17.84 -24.85
C PHE A 462 -12.93 -16.31 -24.76
N THR A 463 -13.97 -15.68 -25.34
CA THR A 463 -14.15 -14.22 -25.33
C THR A 463 -15.34 -13.78 -24.47
N LEU A 464 -16.03 -14.72 -23.81
CA LEU A 464 -17.13 -14.39 -22.91
C LEU A 464 -16.59 -13.69 -21.65
N PRO A 465 -17.32 -12.69 -21.10
CA PRO A 465 -16.94 -12.02 -19.87
C PRO A 465 -16.80 -12.99 -18.69
N ALA A 466 -15.84 -12.74 -17.79
CA ALA A 466 -15.63 -13.56 -16.59
C ALA A 466 -16.85 -13.63 -15.65
N SER A 467 -17.79 -12.68 -15.75
CA SER A 467 -19.05 -12.67 -15.00
C SER A 467 -20.12 -13.60 -15.57
N THR A 468 -19.84 -14.32 -16.66
CA THR A 468 -20.82 -15.21 -17.33
C THR A 468 -21.09 -16.46 -16.50
N HIS A 469 -22.35 -16.68 -16.14
CA HIS A 469 -22.80 -17.86 -15.39
C HIS A 469 -24.20 -18.30 -15.84
N ALA A 470 -24.57 -19.54 -15.54
CA ALA A 470 -25.89 -20.10 -15.80
C ALA A 470 -26.60 -20.45 -14.50
N THR A 471 -27.93 -20.29 -14.47
CA THR A 471 -28.77 -20.61 -13.31
C THR A 471 -29.88 -21.58 -13.69
N LEU A 472 -30.13 -22.59 -12.85
CA LEU A 472 -31.30 -23.46 -12.90
C LEU A 472 -32.21 -23.15 -11.72
N SER A 473 -33.46 -22.77 -11.98
CA SER A 473 -34.43 -22.41 -10.94
C SER A 473 -35.69 -23.28 -11.05
N SER A 474 -36.05 -23.97 -9.97
CA SER A 474 -37.35 -24.62 -9.78
C SER A 474 -38.16 -23.89 -8.69
N LEU A 475 -39.37 -24.37 -8.39
CA LEU A 475 -40.14 -23.90 -7.22
C LEU A 475 -39.48 -24.28 -5.89
N HIS A 476 -38.58 -25.27 -5.88
CA HIS A 476 -38.02 -25.88 -4.68
C HIS A 476 -36.50 -25.80 -4.58
N ALA A 477 -35.80 -25.54 -5.69
CA ALA A 477 -34.35 -25.54 -5.74
C ALA A 477 -33.81 -24.46 -6.69
N HIS A 478 -32.63 -23.94 -6.36
CA HIS A 478 -31.91 -22.97 -7.18
C HIS A 478 -30.43 -23.33 -7.25
N HIS A 479 -29.91 -23.50 -8.46
CA HIS A 479 -28.51 -23.83 -8.71
C HIS A 479 -27.88 -22.79 -9.62
N SER A 480 -26.58 -22.51 -9.42
CA SER A 480 -25.79 -21.61 -10.25
C SER A 480 -24.45 -22.25 -10.59
N SER A 481 -23.98 -22.10 -11.83
CA SER A 481 -22.67 -22.55 -12.29
C SER A 481 -21.98 -21.43 -13.05
N PRO A 482 -20.74 -21.04 -12.68
CA PRO A 482 -19.92 -20.19 -13.55
C PRO A 482 -19.50 -20.97 -14.81
N VAL A 483 -19.06 -20.25 -15.84
CA VAL A 483 -18.45 -20.87 -17.02
C VAL A 483 -17.13 -21.54 -16.63
N SER A 484 -16.95 -22.81 -17.01
CA SER A 484 -15.74 -23.59 -16.74
C SER A 484 -14.63 -23.25 -17.74
N SER A 485 -13.39 -23.66 -17.42
CA SER A 485 -12.25 -23.60 -18.35
C SER A 485 -12.41 -24.45 -19.62
N LEU A 486 -13.39 -25.36 -19.62
CA LEU A 486 -13.78 -26.19 -20.77
C LEU A 486 -14.96 -25.60 -21.55
N ASN A 487 -15.35 -24.34 -21.28
CA ASN A 487 -16.46 -23.64 -21.92
C ASN A 487 -17.83 -24.35 -21.73
N THR A 488 -18.04 -24.89 -20.53
CA THR A 488 -19.28 -25.53 -20.12
C THR A 488 -19.81 -24.95 -18.83
N PHE A 489 -21.12 -25.11 -18.58
CA PHE A 489 -21.69 -24.97 -17.24
C PHE A 489 -21.96 -26.37 -16.69
N LEU A 490 -21.59 -26.62 -15.44
CA LEU A 490 -21.67 -27.93 -14.83
C LEU A 490 -22.53 -27.85 -13.56
N PHE A 491 -23.64 -28.58 -13.58
CA PHE A 491 -24.55 -28.70 -12.44
C PHE A 491 -24.44 -30.10 -11.86
N HIS A 492 -24.31 -30.17 -10.54
CA HIS A 492 -24.25 -31.42 -9.78
C HIS A 492 -25.43 -31.52 -8.82
N ASN A 493 -25.74 -32.74 -8.40
CA ASN A 493 -26.77 -33.05 -7.40
C ASN A 493 -28.16 -32.53 -7.78
N LEU A 494 -28.53 -32.63 -9.06
CA LEU A 494 -29.88 -32.27 -9.51
C LEU A 494 -30.87 -33.34 -9.04
N THR A 495 -31.88 -32.89 -8.30
CA THR A 495 -33.03 -33.71 -7.87
C THR A 495 -34.11 -33.75 -8.96
N ALA A 496 -34.99 -34.75 -8.90
CA ALA A 496 -36.10 -34.85 -9.84
C ALA A 496 -37.07 -33.65 -9.68
N ASP A 497 -37.08 -32.76 -10.66
CA ASP A 497 -37.91 -31.55 -10.70
C ASP A 497 -37.85 -30.92 -12.12
N SER A 498 -38.68 -29.91 -12.36
CA SER A 498 -38.64 -29.06 -13.55
C SER A 498 -37.91 -27.75 -13.25
N TYR A 499 -36.83 -27.48 -13.97
CA TYR A 499 -35.98 -26.30 -13.80
C TYR A 499 -36.07 -25.36 -15.01
N LEU A 500 -36.09 -24.06 -14.76
CA LEU A 500 -35.87 -23.03 -15.77
C LEU A 500 -34.38 -22.67 -15.82
N LEU A 501 -33.80 -22.79 -17.01
CA LEU A 501 -32.43 -22.43 -17.30
C LEU A 501 -32.36 -21.00 -17.87
N ASP A 502 -31.55 -20.16 -17.25
CA ASP A 502 -31.14 -18.86 -17.82
C ASP A 502 -29.61 -18.73 -17.80
N VAL A 503 -29.05 -18.08 -18.83
CA VAL A 503 -27.62 -17.81 -18.95
C VAL A 503 -27.39 -16.32 -18.89
N HIS A 504 -26.72 -15.89 -17.83
CA HIS A 504 -26.41 -14.50 -17.54
C HIS A 504 -25.09 -14.12 -18.20
N CYS A 505 -25.17 -13.74 -19.47
CA CYS A 505 -24.04 -13.19 -20.22
C CYS A 505 -24.25 -11.70 -20.53
N PRO A 506 -23.27 -10.82 -20.25
CA PRO A 506 -23.37 -9.40 -20.62
C PRO A 506 -23.38 -9.15 -22.13
N THR A 507 -22.67 -9.97 -22.91
CA THR A 507 -22.42 -9.72 -24.34
C THR A 507 -23.36 -10.49 -25.27
N ASP A 508 -24.02 -11.54 -24.79
CA ASP A 508 -24.78 -12.46 -25.63
C ASP A 508 -26.09 -12.89 -24.95
N VAL A 509 -27.10 -13.16 -25.76
CA VAL A 509 -28.36 -13.77 -25.32
C VAL A 509 -28.32 -15.24 -25.73
N PHE A 510 -28.58 -16.13 -24.77
CA PHE A 510 -28.76 -17.55 -25.02
C PHE A 510 -30.24 -17.90 -24.94
N GLN A 511 -30.60 -18.97 -25.64
CA GLN A 511 -31.96 -19.49 -25.64
C GLN A 511 -32.32 -20.03 -24.26
N PRO A 512 -33.40 -19.57 -23.63
CA PRO A 512 -33.86 -20.13 -22.36
C PRO A 512 -34.41 -21.54 -22.60
N LEU A 513 -34.17 -22.44 -21.65
CA LEU A 513 -34.63 -23.84 -21.72
C LEU A 513 -35.38 -24.20 -20.45
N ARG A 514 -36.32 -25.14 -20.57
CA ARG A 514 -36.85 -25.91 -19.44
C ARG A 514 -36.13 -27.26 -19.41
N ILE A 515 -35.64 -27.65 -18.24
CA ILE A 515 -34.95 -28.93 -18.00
C ILE A 515 -35.80 -29.72 -17.00
N ASP A 516 -36.35 -30.86 -17.41
CA ASP A 516 -37.03 -31.77 -16.48
C ASP A 516 -36.10 -32.94 -16.18
N VAL A 517 -35.83 -33.13 -14.89
CA VAL A 517 -35.10 -34.26 -14.35
C VAL A 517 -36.12 -35.24 -13.79
N LYS A 518 -36.18 -36.47 -14.32
CA LYS A 518 -37.10 -37.51 -13.83
C LYS A 518 -36.50 -38.26 -12.64
N ASP A 519 -37.36 -38.94 -11.88
CA ASP A 519 -36.96 -39.77 -10.73
C ASP A 519 -35.97 -40.88 -11.11
N ASP A 520 -35.99 -41.33 -12.36
CA ASP A 520 -35.08 -42.33 -12.91
C ASP A 520 -33.74 -41.75 -13.45
N GLY A 521 -33.55 -40.43 -13.32
CA GLY A 521 -32.35 -39.73 -13.79
C GLY A 521 -32.36 -39.28 -15.24
N THR A 522 -33.43 -39.60 -15.98
CA THR A 522 -33.58 -39.14 -17.36
C THR A 522 -33.75 -37.63 -17.37
N ILE A 523 -32.89 -36.93 -18.11
CA ILE A 523 -32.99 -35.49 -18.32
C ILE A 523 -33.59 -35.22 -19.70
N GLU A 524 -34.63 -34.40 -19.73
CA GLU A 524 -35.26 -33.92 -20.94
C GLU A 524 -35.18 -32.38 -20.96
N ALA A 525 -34.93 -31.82 -22.14
CA ALA A 525 -34.81 -30.37 -22.33
C ALA A 525 -35.82 -29.88 -23.39
N TRP A 526 -36.45 -28.73 -23.15
CA TRP A 526 -37.38 -28.10 -24.08
C TRP A 526 -37.05 -26.62 -24.25
N GLU A 527 -37.26 -26.11 -25.46
CA GLU A 527 -37.22 -24.68 -25.71
C GLU A 527 -38.36 -23.99 -24.97
N THR A 528 -38.08 -22.81 -24.41
CA THR A 528 -39.11 -21.94 -23.80
C THR A 528 -38.92 -20.50 -24.27
N TYR A 529 -39.87 -19.62 -23.97
CA TYR A 529 -39.84 -18.19 -24.32
C TYR A 529 -39.94 -17.33 -23.06
N ARG A 530 -39.24 -16.19 -23.04
CA ARG A 530 -39.30 -15.25 -21.92
C ARG A 530 -40.70 -14.63 -21.83
N GLY A 531 -41.50 -15.05 -20.84
CA GLY A 531 -42.80 -14.45 -20.52
C GLY A 531 -44.04 -15.36 -20.48
N ASN A 532 -43.91 -16.69 -20.49
CA ASN A 532 -45.06 -17.62 -20.42
C ASN A 532 -45.15 -18.44 -19.11
N GLU A 533 -46.36 -18.96 -18.85
CA GLU A 533 -46.72 -19.84 -17.74
C GLU A 533 -45.91 -21.15 -17.72
N TRP A 534 -45.70 -21.72 -16.52
CA TRP A 534 -44.82 -22.86 -16.21
C TRP A 534 -44.98 -24.07 -17.15
N ASP A 535 -46.18 -24.28 -17.69
CA ASP A 535 -46.57 -25.51 -18.38
C ASP A 535 -46.45 -25.49 -19.92
N ASN A 536 -45.99 -24.38 -20.52
CA ASN A 536 -45.84 -24.30 -21.97
C ASN A 536 -44.48 -24.89 -22.43
N LYS A 537 -44.48 -26.18 -22.81
CA LYS A 537 -43.32 -26.87 -23.40
C LYS A 537 -43.24 -26.58 -24.90
N GLY A 538 -42.18 -25.89 -25.34
CA GLY A 538 -41.85 -25.72 -26.76
C GLY A 538 -41.20 -26.97 -27.37
N GLU A 539 -40.45 -26.80 -28.46
CA GLU A 539 -39.79 -27.92 -29.14
C GLU A 539 -38.81 -28.66 -28.20
N LYS A 540 -38.83 -30.00 -28.24
CA LYS A 540 -37.91 -30.84 -27.45
C LYS A 540 -36.50 -30.74 -28.03
N ARG A 541 -35.52 -30.47 -27.17
CA ARG A 541 -34.10 -30.42 -27.52
C ARG A 541 -33.45 -31.78 -27.38
N GLU A 542 -32.50 -32.04 -28.27
CA GLU A 542 -31.66 -33.24 -28.17
C GLU A 542 -30.77 -33.15 -26.93
N VAL A 543 -30.81 -34.21 -26.14
CA VAL A 543 -29.99 -34.39 -24.94
C VAL A 543 -28.99 -35.51 -25.24
N LYS A 544 -27.69 -35.19 -25.24
CA LYS A 544 -26.62 -36.13 -25.63
C LYS A 544 -26.00 -36.76 -24.38
N ALA A 545 -25.67 -38.05 -24.46
CA ALA A 545 -24.87 -38.72 -23.44
C ALA A 545 -23.38 -38.44 -23.71
N GLY A 546 -22.70 -37.76 -22.78
CA GLY A 546 -21.26 -37.47 -22.84
C GLY A 546 -20.47 -38.24 -21.78
N SER A 547 -19.14 -38.21 -21.87
CA SER A 547 -18.22 -38.88 -20.93
C SER A 547 -18.27 -38.34 -19.48
N ALA A 548 -18.92 -37.20 -19.25
CA ALA A 548 -19.08 -36.55 -17.93
C ALA A 548 -20.56 -36.48 -17.46
N GLY A 549 -21.48 -37.16 -18.13
CA GLY A 549 -22.91 -37.18 -17.83
C GLY A 549 -23.79 -36.71 -18.98
N THR A 550 -25.01 -36.28 -18.65
CA THR A 550 -26.03 -35.89 -19.62
C THR A 550 -25.83 -34.43 -20.06
N GLY A 551 -25.91 -34.17 -21.36
CA GLY A 551 -25.43 -32.93 -21.98
C GLY A 551 -26.46 -32.24 -22.86
N VAL A 552 -26.58 -30.91 -22.73
CA VAL A 552 -27.44 -30.09 -23.61
C VAL A 552 -26.62 -28.99 -24.27
N GLU A 553 -26.72 -28.89 -25.59
CA GLU A 553 -26.04 -27.86 -26.36
C GLU A 553 -26.86 -26.56 -26.38
N LEU A 554 -26.25 -25.47 -25.90
CA LEU A 554 -26.88 -24.16 -25.86
C LEU A 554 -26.90 -23.51 -27.24
N LYS A 555 -27.97 -22.78 -27.53
CA LYS A 555 -28.08 -21.96 -28.74
C LYS A 555 -27.94 -20.49 -28.36
N ALA A 556 -26.94 -19.82 -28.92
CA ALA A 556 -26.87 -18.36 -28.85
C ALA A 556 -27.93 -17.76 -29.80
N LEU A 557 -28.79 -16.90 -29.27
CA LEU A 557 -29.81 -16.20 -30.05
C LEU A 557 -29.25 -14.95 -30.75
N GLY A 558 -28.15 -14.39 -30.20
CA GLY A 558 -27.43 -13.27 -30.79
C GLY A 558 -26.63 -12.49 -29.74
N GLY A 559 -25.72 -11.63 -30.20
CA GLY A 559 -25.02 -10.69 -29.32
C GLY A 559 -25.97 -9.62 -28.79
N LYS A 560 -25.88 -9.33 -27.49
CA LYS A 560 -26.44 -8.11 -26.90
C LYS A 560 -25.62 -6.94 -27.44
N MET A 561 -26.06 -6.38 -28.56
CA MET A 561 -25.56 -5.10 -29.04
C MET A 561 -26.07 -4.01 -28.08
N TYR A 562 -25.42 -3.85 -26.93
CA TYR A 562 -25.38 -2.54 -26.32
C TYR A 562 -24.60 -1.65 -27.27
N PHE A 563 -25.32 -0.82 -28.02
CA PHE A 563 -24.75 0.43 -28.52
C PHE A 563 -24.38 1.28 -27.29
N ALA A 564 -23.22 1.02 -26.71
CA ALA A 564 -22.43 2.11 -26.19
C ALA A 564 -21.58 2.59 -27.36
N GLU A 565 -22.04 3.65 -28.04
CA GLU A 565 -21.12 4.46 -28.83
C GLU A 565 -19.95 4.82 -27.91
N ARG A 566 -18.79 4.19 -28.13
CA ARG A 566 -17.56 4.90 -27.82
C ARG A 566 -17.58 6.10 -28.76
N PRO A 567 -17.57 7.35 -28.28
CA PRO A 567 -17.46 8.47 -29.18
C PRO A 567 -16.18 8.25 -29.98
N SER A 568 -16.32 8.08 -31.29
CA SER A 568 -15.19 8.18 -32.18
C SER A 568 -14.53 9.52 -31.88
N PHE A 569 -13.21 9.49 -31.70
CA PHE A 569 -12.44 10.70 -31.47
C PHE A 569 -12.68 11.66 -32.64
N SER A 570 -13.59 12.61 -32.46
CA SER A 570 -13.77 13.73 -33.38
C SER A 570 -12.87 14.85 -32.90
N VAL A 571 -12.00 15.34 -33.77
CA VAL A 571 -11.12 16.49 -33.51
C VAL A 571 -11.93 17.71 -33.04
N MET A 572 -13.20 17.82 -33.45
CA MET A 572 -14.11 18.88 -33.00
C MET A 572 -14.52 18.76 -31.51
N THR A 573 -14.38 17.59 -30.90
CA THR A 573 -14.69 17.38 -29.47
C THR A 573 -13.63 18.01 -28.56
N ILE A 574 -12.39 18.15 -29.04
CA ILE A 574 -11.32 18.87 -28.34
C ILE A 574 -11.68 20.35 -28.16
N LEU A 575 -12.36 20.94 -29.15
CA LEU A 575 -12.82 22.33 -29.12
C LEU A 575 -14.00 22.56 -28.16
N LYS A 576 -14.66 21.50 -27.69
CA LYS A 576 -15.69 21.60 -26.64
C LYS A 576 -15.09 21.76 -25.25
N ASN A 577 -13.79 21.51 -25.09
CA ASN A 577 -13.11 21.80 -23.83
C ASN A 577 -12.86 23.32 -23.74
N PRO A 578 -13.49 24.03 -22.78
CA PRO A 578 -13.40 25.49 -22.69
C PRO A 578 -11.96 25.97 -22.48
N MET A 579 -11.08 25.18 -21.86
CA MET A 579 -9.67 25.53 -21.67
C MET A 579 -8.86 25.45 -22.96
N ILE A 580 -9.16 24.46 -23.82
CA ILE A 580 -8.46 24.31 -25.11
C ILE A 580 -8.98 25.35 -26.12
N LEU A 581 -10.29 25.62 -26.11
CA LEU A 581 -10.89 26.68 -26.91
C LEU A 581 -10.33 28.06 -26.50
N MET A 582 -10.25 28.35 -25.20
CA MET A 582 -9.60 29.57 -24.70
C MET A 582 -8.12 29.64 -25.10
N GLY A 583 -7.39 28.52 -25.05
CA GLY A 583 -6.01 28.43 -25.52
C GLY A 583 -5.88 28.81 -27.01
N LEU A 584 -6.72 28.24 -27.88
CA LEU A 584 -6.72 28.53 -29.32
C LEU A 584 -7.16 29.97 -29.62
N VAL A 585 -8.19 30.48 -28.95
CA VAL A 585 -8.63 31.88 -29.08
C VAL A 585 -7.51 32.83 -28.64
N SER A 586 -6.82 32.54 -27.54
CA SER A 586 -5.68 33.33 -27.09
C SER A 586 -4.54 33.32 -28.10
N MET A 587 -4.24 32.16 -28.71
CA MET A 587 -3.21 32.04 -29.73
C MET A 587 -3.56 32.84 -30.99
N VAL A 588 -4.83 32.81 -31.42
CA VAL A 588 -5.31 33.64 -32.55
C VAL A 588 -5.26 35.12 -32.21
N MET A 589 -5.63 35.53 -30.99
CA MET A 589 -5.57 36.93 -30.55
C MET A 589 -4.14 37.47 -30.44
N PHE A 590 -3.21 36.69 -29.87
CA PHE A 590 -1.84 37.16 -29.62
C PHE A 590 -0.89 36.95 -30.80
N VAL A 591 -1.13 35.94 -31.65
CA VAL A 591 -0.21 35.59 -32.75
C VAL A 591 -0.84 35.84 -34.12
N GLY A 592 -2.14 35.56 -34.27
CA GLY A 592 -2.86 35.69 -35.55
C GLY A 592 -3.29 37.13 -35.86
N MET A 593 -3.83 37.84 -34.86
CA MET A 593 -4.36 39.19 -35.02
C MET A 593 -3.29 40.20 -35.47
N PRO A 594 -2.05 40.20 -34.92
CA PRO A 594 -1.00 41.09 -35.39
C PRO A 594 -0.65 40.86 -36.87
N LYS A 595 -0.58 39.60 -37.31
CA LYS A 595 -0.30 39.23 -38.72
C LYS A 595 -1.46 39.56 -39.66
N LEU A 596 -2.71 39.49 -39.20
CA LEU A 596 -3.87 39.94 -39.96
C LEU A 596 -3.87 41.47 -40.13
N MET A 597 -3.47 42.21 -39.09
CA MET A 597 -3.33 43.67 -39.12
C MET A 597 -2.18 44.18 -40.00
N GLU A 598 -1.22 43.33 -40.37
CA GLU A 598 -0.17 43.67 -41.34
C GLU A 598 -0.68 43.67 -42.79
N ASN A 599 -1.74 42.91 -43.08
CA ASN A 599 -2.30 42.74 -44.44
C ASN A 599 -3.65 43.44 -44.65
N MET A 600 -4.16 44.17 -43.65
CA MET A 600 -5.39 44.97 -43.79
C MET A 600 -5.09 46.30 -44.47
N ASP A 601 -6.06 46.80 -45.23
CA ASP A 601 -6.00 48.16 -45.75
C ASP A 601 -6.03 49.20 -44.60
N PRO A 602 -5.53 50.42 -44.84
CA PRO A 602 -5.39 51.42 -43.78
C PRO A 602 -6.72 51.90 -43.18
N GLU A 603 -7.81 51.88 -43.95
CA GLU A 603 -9.13 52.34 -43.49
C GLU A 603 -9.76 51.33 -42.52
N MET A 604 -9.70 50.04 -42.84
CA MET A 604 -10.25 48.98 -41.99
C MET A 604 -9.44 48.81 -40.70
N LYS A 605 -8.12 49.08 -40.76
CA LYS A 605 -7.25 49.12 -39.58
C LYS A 605 -7.62 50.26 -38.61
N ALA A 606 -7.98 51.42 -39.14
CA ALA A 606 -8.42 52.57 -38.35
C ALA A 606 -9.79 52.34 -37.68
N GLU A 607 -10.74 51.71 -38.37
CA GLU A 607 -12.04 51.33 -37.79
C GLU A 607 -11.88 50.32 -36.63
N LEU A 608 -10.98 49.34 -36.78
CA LEU A 608 -10.77 48.29 -35.78
C LEU A 608 -10.10 48.84 -34.50
N GLU A 609 -9.15 49.77 -34.65
CA GLU A 609 -8.53 50.49 -33.54
C GLU A 609 -9.53 51.42 -32.82
N GLN A 610 -10.45 52.04 -33.56
CA GLN A 610 -11.52 52.87 -32.98
C GLN A 610 -12.53 52.02 -32.19
N HIS A 611 -12.87 50.82 -32.67
CA HIS A 611 -13.76 49.89 -31.97
C HIS A 611 -13.13 49.33 -30.68
N GLN A 612 -11.81 49.07 -30.65
CA GLN A 612 -11.12 48.63 -29.43
C GLN A 612 -11.06 49.72 -28.36
N ARG A 613 -10.93 50.99 -28.74
CA ARG A 613 -10.98 52.13 -27.79
C ARG A 613 -12.36 52.36 -27.18
N ASN A 614 -13.43 52.03 -27.90
CA ASN A 614 -14.81 52.25 -27.45
C ASN A 614 -15.48 50.99 -26.86
N GLY A 615 -14.74 49.87 -26.76
CA GLY A 615 -15.26 48.62 -26.23
C GLY A 615 -15.31 48.57 -24.69
N PRO A 616 -16.13 47.68 -24.10
CA PRO A 616 -16.33 47.58 -22.64
C PRO A 616 -15.06 47.29 -21.82
N LEU A 617 -13.97 46.82 -22.46
CA LEU A 617 -12.66 46.62 -21.83
C LEU A 617 -11.88 47.92 -21.58
N ALA A 618 -12.17 49.01 -22.31
CA ALA A 618 -11.55 50.33 -22.06
C ALA A 618 -12.05 50.96 -20.74
N ALA A 619 -13.26 50.60 -20.29
CA ALA A 619 -13.83 51.04 -19.02
C ALA A 619 -13.15 50.41 -17.79
N MET A 620 -12.31 49.37 -17.96
CA MET A 620 -11.57 48.74 -16.85
C MET A 620 -10.17 49.34 -16.62
N GLN A 621 -9.69 50.26 -17.46
CA GLN A 621 -8.33 50.82 -17.37
C GLN A 621 -8.24 52.27 -16.90
N GLY A 622 -9.32 52.90 -16.41
CA GLY A 622 -9.18 54.21 -15.78
C GLY A 622 -10.43 54.68 -15.03
N GLY A 623 -10.29 54.88 -13.72
CA GLY A 623 -11.25 55.63 -12.90
C GLY A 623 -11.53 55.00 -11.55
N ALA A 624 -11.04 55.63 -10.49
CA ALA A 624 -11.31 55.28 -9.10
C ALA A 624 -12.82 55.31 -8.77
N GLN A 625 -13.32 54.28 -8.09
CA GLN A 625 -14.60 54.25 -7.37
C GLN A 625 -14.44 53.43 -6.07
N PRO A 626 -15.20 53.76 -5.01
CA PRO A 626 -14.82 53.53 -3.62
C PRO A 626 -15.21 52.15 -3.05
N ASN A 627 -14.44 51.73 -2.07
CA ASN A 627 -14.47 50.46 -1.34
C ASN A 627 -15.77 50.23 -0.54
N PRO A 628 -16.61 49.21 -0.83
CA PRO A 628 -17.85 48.97 -0.07
C PRO A 628 -17.76 47.82 0.96
N LEU A 629 -16.57 47.49 1.48
CA LEU A 629 -16.41 46.42 2.49
C LEU A 629 -15.78 46.88 3.80
N GLY A 630 -16.00 48.14 4.18
CA GLY A 630 -15.45 48.75 5.38
C GLY A 630 -16.17 48.47 6.70
N ASN A 631 -17.36 47.88 6.73
CA ASN A 631 -18.15 47.71 7.97
C ASN A 631 -18.95 46.40 7.98
N PHE A 632 -18.28 45.26 8.19
CA PHE A 632 -18.96 44.01 8.55
C PHE A 632 -18.92 43.84 10.08
N ASP A 633 -20.06 44.09 10.74
CA ASP A 633 -20.21 43.93 12.19
C ASP A 633 -20.61 42.49 12.53
N MET A 634 -19.63 41.72 12.98
CA MET A 634 -19.76 40.30 13.32
C MET A 634 -20.56 40.06 14.61
N ALA A 635 -20.69 41.06 15.48
CA ALA A 635 -21.43 40.94 16.73
C ALA A 635 -22.94 40.96 16.48
N ALA A 636 -23.42 41.70 15.48
CA ALA A 636 -24.83 41.72 15.10
C ALA A 636 -25.30 40.38 14.51
N TYR A 637 -24.49 39.76 13.65
CA TYR A 637 -24.80 38.48 13.00
C TYR A 637 -24.92 37.31 14.00
N LEU A 638 -24.05 37.27 15.02
CA LEU A 638 -24.05 36.20 16.02
C LEU A 638 -25.18 36.31 17.05
N SER A 639 -25.81 37.48 17.17
CA SER A 639 -26.88 37.72 18.16
C SER A 639 -28.29 37.29 17.70
N GLY A 640 -28.46 36.84 16.45
CA GLY A 640 -29.72 36.30 15.95
C GLY A 640 -30.88 37.30 15.84
N ALA A 641 -30.59 38.61 15.87
CA ALA A 641 -31.58 39.67 15.80
C ALA A 641 -31.95 40.06 14.35
N ASP A 642 -32.39 39.10 13.54
CA ASP A 642 -33.14 39.39 12.31
C ASP A 642 -34.20 38.30 12.07
N LYS A 643 -35.29 38.41 12.84
CA LYS A 643 -36.59 37.84 12.49
C LYS A 643 -37.63 38.94 12.52
N LYS A 644 -38.05 39.40 11.34
CA LYS A 644 -39.41 39.88 11.04
C LYS A 644 -39.54 39.99 9.52
N LYS A 645 -40.32 39.10 8.93
CA LYS A 645 -41.73 39.30 8.52
C LYS A 645 -41.78 39.89 7.11
N ASP A 646 -42.18 39.05 6.15
CA ASP A 646 -42.97 39.59 5.05
C ASP A 646 -44.19 38.68 4.83
N ASP A 647 -45.33 39.25 5.21
CA ASP A 647 -46.66 38.75 4.96
C ASP A 647 -47.05 39.14 3.52
N GLY A 648 -47.19 38.16 2.63
CA GLY A 648 -48.32 38.11 1.70
C GLY A 648 -48.47 39.12 0.53
N VAL A 649 -48.44 38.52 -0.67
CA VAL A 649 -49.49 38.56 -1.73
C VAL A 649 -49.39 39.56 -2.91
N ARG A 650 -49.62 38.97 -4.12
CA ARG A 650 -49.98 39.47 -5.48
C ARG A 650 -48.80 39.88 -6.37
N ARG A 651 -48.65 39.38 -7.61
CA ARG A 651 -49.58 38.77 -8.59
C ARG A 651 -48.92 37.61 -9.31
#